data_AF-A0A2G4I6C3-F1
#
_entry.id   AF-A0A2G4I6C3-F1
#
_cell.length_a   1.000
_cell.length_b   1.000
_cell.length_c   1.000
_cell.angle_alpha   90.00
_cell.angle_beta   90.00
_cell.angle_gamma   90.00
#
_symmetry.space_group_name_H-M   'P 1'
#
loop_
_entity.id
_entity.type
_entity.pdbx_description
1 polymer ?
#
loop_
_entity_poly.entity_id
_entity_poly.type
_entity_poly.pdbx_seq_one_letter_code
_entity_poly.pdbx_strand_id
1 'polypeptide(L)'
;MAEAISVSSAVSGTEKTLSFETGKFALQSQGAVVAKIGKTTVLATANAAKGVRDGIDFFPLTVDVEERAYAAGKIPGSFFRREGRPSQQAILTCRLTDRPLRPAFPDGYRNETQVVITVIGADQVNPHDVLAINAASASFMISGIPFDGPIGAVRLAFSQDGSWIAHPTFEEGEQSTFELVVAGRELDNGDVAVMMVEAGGTEKSFTYYADGAPKVTEEVIASGLEASKQFIKESIKLQRQLVASVIATRGAIEPLKYTPVLDYSDELFVAVEAAATTKLQPAIRIALKSDRNAAIDEATAQTVAELIEKFPAQEKQIKEAVRSLTKKLVRKRVVDEGIRIDGRGPADLRPVSAEVGLIPTAHGTGLFQRGETQVLNVLTMAMPKMNQMIDSITPETSKRYMHDYNMAPWANGETGRVGTPKRREIGHGALAERALFPVVPSQEEFAYTLRLVSEVLSSNGSTSMASVCASSLALMDAGVPIVAPVAGIAMGLIFDQGKYTALTDILGAEDAFGDMDFKVAGTADAVTALQLDTKIEGIPSDVLAKALQQAKDARLKILGVMNSAINAPRATVNESAPKIVTFTIPLDKVGEVIGPKGKVINTIQQETGAEINVSDDGATGIITIGSPDNSKVEDAKARILAIVDPPTAELGAVYTGRVVNTAAFGAFVNILPGRDGLVHISKLGNGQRVARVEDVLNIGDEVQVRVDDIDDRGKVSLSLIGPDGEVIKGSGGGSAGGGDRGPRPERGDRNDRPRSNDRGDRNDRPRSNDRGGRNDRNDRPRSNDRGPRNDRGGRNDRNDRPRSNDRDSRDGRNAPSDAVSVSFEEEFDRDLRNDLGDLG
;
A
#
# COMPACT_ATOMS: atom_id res chain seq x y z
N MET A 1 -24.04 -22.55 31.67
CA MET A 1 -22.80 -22.21 30.93
C MET A 1 -21.74 -21.91 31.97
N ALA A 2 -20.47 -22.30 31.76
CA ALA A 2 -19.40 -21.92 32.68
C ALA A 2 -19.34 -20.39 32.81
N GLU A 3 -19.16 -19.87 34.02
CA GLU A 3 -18.93 -18.44 34.22
C GLU A 3 -17.60 -18.04 33.57
N ALA A 4 -17.60 -16.92 32.85
CA ALA A 4 -16.41 -16.40 32.22
C ALA A 4 -15.51 -15.75 33.28
N ILE A 5 -14.21 -15.97 33.18
CA ILE A 5 -13.21 -15.29 34.00
C ILE A 5 -12.80 -14.04 33.23
N SER A 6 -12.96 -12.87 33.83
CA SER A 6 -12.61 -11.60 33.18
C SER A 6 -11.81 -10.69 34.10
N VAL A 7 -10.87 -9.97 33.50
CA VAL A 7 -10.09 -8.90 34.12
C VAL A 7 -10.12 -7.67 33.21
N SER A 8 -10.13 -6.48 33.81
CA SER A 8 -10.11 -5.21 33.07
C SER A 8 -9.33 -4.15 33.81
N SER A 9 -8.64 -3.29 33.07
CA SER A 9 -7.99 -2.10 33.61
C SER A 9 -8.18 -0.92 32.67
N ALA A 10 -8.31 0.28 33.25
CA ALA A 10 -8.16 1.52 32.50
C ALA A 10 -6.72 1.61 31.97
N VAL A 11 -6.55 2.16 30.76
CA VAL A 11 -5.25 2.48 30.17
C VAL A 11 -4.88 3.89 30.63
N SER A 12 -3.73 4.04 31.28
CA SER A 12 -3.33 5.33 31.86
C SER A 12 -3.32 6.46 30.83
N GLY A 13 -3.76 7.65 31.24
CA GLY A 13 -3.80 8.83 30.36
C GLY A 13 -4.87 8.78 29.26
N THR A 14 -5.77 7.80 29.28
CA THR A 14 -6.87 7.69 28.30
C THR A 14 -8.19 7.34 28.99
N GLU A 15 -9.32 7.49 28.29
CA GLU A 15 -10.62 6.99 28.73
C GLU A 15 -10.84 5.50 28.35
N LYS A 16 -9.86 4.86 27.71
CA LYS A 16 -9.98 3.51 27.16
C LYS A 16 -9.76 2.47 28.27
N THR A 17 -10.52 1.39 28.20
CA THR A 17 -10.37 0.22 29.09
C THR A 17 -9.97 -0.98 28.26
N LEU A 18 -8.88 -1.64 28.65
CA LEU A 18 -8.45 -2.93 28.11
C LEU A 18 -9.02 -4.04 28.98
N SER A 19 -9.61 -5.07 28.37
CA SER A 19 -10.09 -6.24 29.10
C SER A 19 -9.73 -7.56 28.42
N PHE A 20 -9.56 -8.59 29.24
CA PHE A 20 -9.42 -9.98 28.81
C PHE A 20 -10.51 -10.83 29.45
N GLU A 21 -11.05 -11.78 28.68
CA GLU A 21 -12.04 -12.75 29.12
C GLU A 21 -11.64 -14.14 28.63
N THR A 22 -11.78 -15.16 29.48
CA THR A 22 -11.60 -16.56 29.10
C THR A 22 -12.71 -17.44 29.68
N GLY A 23 -12.88 -18.64 29.10
CA GLY A 23 -13.77 -19.65 29.63
C GLY A 23 -15.18 -19.67 29.07
N LYS A 24 -15.47 -18.82 28.08
CA LYS A 24 -16.75 -18.79 27.36
C LYS A 24 -16.64 -19.29 25.92
N PHE A 25 -15.62 -18.82 25.19
CA PHE A 25 -15.39 -19.16 23.78
C PHE A 25 -14.26 -20.19 23.63
N ALA A 26 -14.34 -21.00 22.56
CA ALA A 26 -13.31 -21.94 22.14
C ALA A 26 -12.79 -22.87 23.27
N LEU A 27 -13.70 -23.47 24.05
CA LEU A 27 -13.37 -24.28 25.24
C LEU A 27 -12.49 -25.52 24.99
N GLN A 28 -12.31 -25.91 23.73
CA GLN A 28 -11.44 -27.02 23.33
C GLN A 28 -10.01 -26.56 23.01
N SER A 29 -9.78 -25.26 22.87
CA SER A 29 -8.45 -24.69 22.67
C SER A 29 -7.64 -24.83 23.95
N GLN A 30 -6.33 -25.07 23.83
CA GLN A 30 -5.46 -25.12 25.01
C GLN A 30 -5.43 -23.76 25.73
N GLY A 31 -5.33 -22.66 24.97
CA GLY A 31 -5.59 -21.32 25.47
C GLY A 31 -6.60 -20.59 24.58
N ALA A 32 -7.54 -19.87 25.19
CA ALA A 32 -8.50 -19.03 24.46
C ALA A 32 -8.80 -17.76 25.25
N VAL A 33 -8.56 -16.60 24.65
CA VAL A 33 -8.80 -15.28 25.27
C VAL A 33 -9.56 -14.39 24.30
N VAL A 34 -10.64 -13.79 24.79
CA VAL A 34 -11.30 -12.65 24.15
C VAL A 34 -10.68 -11.39 24.74
N ALA A 35 -10.12 -10.53 23.90
CA ALA A 35 -9.61 -9.23 24.30
C ALA A 35 -10.49 -8.12 23.72
N LYS A 36 -10.62 -7.01 24.46
CA LYS A 36 -11.47 -5.88 24.06
C LYS A 36 -10.85 -4.53 24.43
N ILE A 37 -10.98 -3.58 23.52
CA ILE A 37 -10.77 -2.14 23.76
C ILE A 37 -11.88 -1.37 23.03
N GLY A 38 -12.59 -0.48 23.73
CA GLY A 38 -13.79 0.15 23.18
C GLY A 38 -14.86 -0.89 22.85
N LYS A 39 -15.30 -0.98 21.58
CA LYS A 39 -16.14 -2.11 21.10
C LYS A 39 -15.37 -3.05 20.15
N THR A 40 -14.13 -2.72 19.80
CA THR A 40 -13.23 -3.64 19.07
C THR A 40 -12.91 -4.85 19.95
N THR A 41 -13.16 -6.04 19.41
CA THR A 41 -13.09 -7.31 20.14
C THR A 41 -12.44 -8.37 19.26
N VAL A 42 -11.43 -9.05 19.80
CA VAL A 42 -10.72 -10.15 19.13
C VAL A 42 -10.77 -11.41 19.98
N LEU A 43 -10.86 -12.57 19.34
CA LEU A 43 -10.70 -13.89 19.97
C LEU A 43 -9.36 -14.49 19.52
N ALA A 44 -8.44 -14.72 20.45
CA ALA A 44 -7.19 -15.42 20.20
C ALA A 44 -7.24 -16.85 20.77
N THR A 45 -6.87 -17.83 19.96
CA THR A 45 -6.77 -19.24 20.38
C THR A 45 -5.36 -19.78 20.12
N ALA A 46 -4.69 -20.27 21.16
CA ALA A 46 -3.37 -20.88 21.11
C ALA A 46 -3.45 -22.40 21.27
N ASN A 47 -2.83 -23.13 20.35
CA ASN A 47 -2.78 -24.59 20.34
C ASN A 47 -1.40 -25.08 19.90
N ALA A 48 -0.98 -26.22 20.43
CA ALA A 48 0.24 -26.91 20.07
C ALA A 48 0.00 -28.42 19.92
N ALA A 49 0.66 -29.02 18.94
CA ALA A 49 0.73 -30.46 18.79
C ALA A 49 1.46 -31.08 19.99
N LYS A 50 1.09 -32.32 20.36
CA LYS A 50 1.76 -33.06 21.44
C LYS A 50 3.13 -33.60 21.04
N GLY A 51 3.30 -33.94 19.77
CA GLY A 51 4.55 -34.48 19.21
C GLY A 51 5.23 -33.49 18.27
N VAL A 52 6.51 -33.75 18.01
CA VAL A 52 7.28 -33.06 16.98
C VAL A 52 7.06 -33.78 15.64
N ARG A 53 6.92 -33.01 14.56
CA ARG A 53 6.83 -33.57 13.21
C ARG A 53 8.19 -34.11 12.75
N ASP A 54 8.21 -35.30 12.18
CA ASP A 54 9.44 -35.91 11.67
C ASP A 54 10.16 -35.01 10.65
N GLY A 55 11.48 -34.89 10.81
CA GLY A 55 12.37 -34.17 9.90
C GLY A 55 12.33 -32.64 10.02
N ILE A 56 11.58 -32.07 10.97
CA ILE A 56 11.52 -30.62 11.15
C ILE A 56 12.82 -30.06 11.75
N ASP A 57 13.31 -28.95 11.20
CA ASP A 57 14.56 -28.30 11.62
C ASP A 57 14.39 -26.82 11.97
N PHE A 58 13.14 -26.36 12.07
CA PHE A 58 12.79 -25.02 12.52
C PHE A 58 11.62 -25.12 13.52
N PHE A 59 11.38 -24.05 14.27
CA PHE A 59 10.19 -23.96 15.12
C PHE A 59 8.95 -23.56 14.29
N PRO A 60 7.97 -24.48 14.09
CA PRO A 60 6.74 -24.23 13.32
C PRO A 60 5.70 -23.41 14.09
N LEU A 61 6.01 -22.15 14.41
CA LEU A 61 5.00 -21.18 14.83
C LEU A 61 4.26 -20.62 13.63
N THR A 62 2.94 -20.71 13.66
CA THR A 62 2.03 -20.08 12.70
C THR A 62 1.10 -19.11 13.42
N VAL A 63 1.07 -17.87 12.97
CA VAL A 63 0.10 -16.84 13.40
C VAL A 63 -0.87 -16.58 12.27
N ASP A 64 -2.16 -16.67 12.53
CA ASP A 64 -3.22 -16.32 11.56
C ASP A 64 -4.13 -15.25 12.14
N VAL A 65 -4.44 -14.24 11.34
CA VAL A 65 -5.37 -13.16 11.67
C VAL A 65 -6.50 -13.20 10.67
N GLU A 66 -7.70 -13.41 11.18
CA GLU A 66 -8.92 -13.59 10.43
C GLU A 66 -9.86 -12.41 10.67
N GLU A 67 -9.86 -11.47 9.73
CA GLU A 67 -10.81 -10.36 9.71
C GLU A 67 -12.15 -10.88 9.19
N ARG A 68 -13.20 -10.75 10.00
CA ARG A 68 -14.55 -11.16 9.61
C ARG A 68 -15.40 -9.93 9.31
N ALA A 69 -16.01 -9.87 8.13
CA ALA A 69 -16.78 -8.69 7.72
C ALA A 69 -17.95 -8.41 8.67
N TYR A 70 -18.51 -9.45 9.29
CA TYR A 70 -19.55 -9.31 10.31
C TYR A 70 -19.08 -8.52 11.54
N ALA A 71 -17.77 -8.45 11.81
CA ALA A 71 -17.22 -7.68 12.93
C ALA A 71 -17.56 -6.19 12.80
N ALA A 72 -17.68 -5.71 11.55
CA ALA A 72 -18.11 -4.35 11.21
C ALA A 72 -19.59 -4.30 10.72
N GLY A 73 -20.35 -5.38 10.86
CA GLY A 73 -21.74 -5.48 10.38
C GLY A 73 -21.88 -5.49 8.85
N LYS A 74 -20.83 -5.88 8.12
CA LYS A 74 -20.81 -5.89 6.65
C LYS A 74 -20.94 -7.31 6.08
N ILE A 75 -21.49 -7.42 4.87
CA ILE A 75 -21.36 -8.63 4.03
C ILE A 75 -20.17 -8.38 3.09
N PRO A 76 -19.23 -9.33 2.90
CA PRO A 76 -18.08 -9.15 2.01
C PRO A 76 -18.52 -8.77 0.58
N GLY A 77 -17.85 -7.79 -0.02
CA GLY A 77 -18.09 -7.34 -1.40
C GLY A 77 -17.60 -8.32 -2.47
N SER A 78 -16.80 -9.31 -2.08
CA SER A 78 -16.31 -10.38 -2.96
C SER A 78 -17.45 -11.10 -3.71
N PHE A 79 -17.16 -11.64 -4.90
CA PHE A 79 -18.17 -12.31 -5.75
C PHE A 79 -18.97 -13.40 -5.00
N PHE A 80 -18.32 -14.12 -4.08
CA PHE A 80 -18.93 -15.19 -3.30
C PHE A 80 -19.62 -14.73 -2.01
N ARG A 81 -19.60 -13.42 -1.70
CA ARG A 81 -20.11 -12.86 -0.44
C ARG A 81 -19.54 -13.55 0.80
N ARG A 82 -18.27 -13.93 0.71
CA ARG A 82 -17.50 -14.63 1.75
C ARG A 82 -16.07 -14.09 1.78
N GLU A 83 -15.47 -14.07 2.95
CA GLU A 83 -14.06 -13.74 3.13
C GLU A 83 -13.19 -14.69 2.27
N GLY A 84 -12.23 -14.11 1.55
CA GLY A 84 -11.36 -14.81 0.62
C GLY A 84 -9.94 -14.96 1.16
N ARG A 85 -8.96 -14.53 0.36
CA ARG A 85 -7.56 -14.48 0.81
C ARG A 85 -7.40 -13.42 1.91
N PRO A 86 -6.46 -13.62 2.85
CA PRO A 86 -6.16 -12.61 3.86
C PRO A 86 -5.83 -11.25 3.24
N SER A 87 -6.34 -10.18 3.86
CA SER A 87 -6.04 -8.80 3.49
C SER A 87 -4.56 -8.47 3.77
N GLN A 88 -4.05 -7.39 3.16
CA GLN A 88 -2.72 -6.87 3.49
C GLN A 88 -2.62 -6.59 5.00
N GLN A 89 -3.61 -5.91 5.58
CA GLN A 89 -3.66 -5.61 7.01
C GLN A 89 -3.61 -6.87 7.87
N ALA A 90 -4.39 -7.90 7.57
CA ALA A 90 -4.36 -9.17 8.29
C ALA A 90 -2.97 -9.82 8.25
N ILE A 91 -2.32 -9.83 7.09
CA ILE A 91 -0.95 -10.38 6.94
C ILE A 91 0.07 -9.55 7.74
N LEU A 92 -0.06 -8.22 7.74
CA LEU A 92 0.80 -7.34 8.53
C LEU A 92 0.60 -7.58 10.03
N THR A 93 -0.64 -7.71 10.50
CA THR A 93 -0.94 -8.05 11.90
C THR A 93 -0.41 -9.44 12.28
N CYS A 94 -0.47 -10.43 11.37
CA CYS A 94 0.16 -11.74 11.60
C CYS A 94 1.66 -11.57 11.86
N ARG A 95 2.35 -10.78 11.02
CA ARG A 95 3.79 -10.54 11.17
C ARG A 95 4.13 -9.75 12.42
N LEU A 96 3.35 -8.70 12.71
CA LEU A 96 3.50 -7.86 13.89
C LEU A 96 3.33 -8.66 15.18
N THR A 97 2.50 -9.69 15.16
CA THR A 97 2.29 -10.62 16.28
C THR A 97 3.34 -11.73 16.34
N ASP A 98 3.74 -12.30 15.22
CA ASP A 98 4.76 -13.38 15.17
C ASP A 98 6.13 -12.92 15.68
N ARG A 99 6.57 -11.72 15.26
CA ARG A 99 7.90 -11.17 15.55
C ARG A 99 8.25 -11.14 17.04
N PRO A 100 7.44 -10.57 17.95
CA PRO A 100 7.75 -10.56 19.37
C PRO A 100 7.46 -11.89 20.08
N LEU A 101 6.56 -12.74 19.56
CA LEU A 101 6.21 -14.02 20.20
C LEU A 101 7.23 -15.12 19.90
N ARG A 102 7.72 -15.20 18.66
CA ARG A 102 8.64 -16.25 18.21
C ARG A 102 9.90 -16.43 19.07
N PRO A 103 10.63 -15.37 19.48
CA PRO A 103 11.81 -15.51 20.33
C PRO A 103 11.48 -15.83 21.79
N ALA A 104 10.21 -15.76 22.20
CA ALA A 104 9.78 -16.09 23.57
C ALA A 104 9.48 -17.59 23.76
N PHE A 105 9.78 -18.45 22.78
CA PHE A 105 9.69 -19.90 22.94
C PHE A 105 11.07 -20.48 23.28
N PRO A 106 11.16 -21.49 24.18
CA PRO A 106 12.43 -22.08 24.56
C PRO A 106 13.20 -22.68 23.38
N ASP A 107 14.53 -22.63 23.46
CA ASP A 107 15.40 -23.33 22.53
C ASP A 107 15.11 -24.83 22.50
N GLY A 108 15.18 -25.41 21.30
CA GLY A 108 14.83 -26.82 21.07
C GLY A 108 13.33 -27.13 21.11
N TYR A 109 12.45 -26.17 21.39
CA TYR A 109 11.01 -26.37 21.19
C TYR A 109 10.68 -26.44 19.70
N ARG A 110 10.07 -27.56 19.25
CA ARG A 110 9.79 -27.85 17.83
C ARG A 110 8.38 -28.38 17.58
N ASN A 111 7.50 -28.35 18.58
CA ASN A 111 6.11 -28.76 18.40
C ASN A 111 5.38 -27.74 17.51
N GLU A 112 4.55 -28.23 16.59
CA GLU A 112 3.68 -27.40 15.77
C GLU A 112 2.79 -26.54 16.65
N THR A 113 2.90 -25.22 16.53
CA THR A 113 2.22 -24.26 17.38
C THR A 113 1.48 -23.26 16.52
N GLN A 114 0.18 -23.10 16.77
CA GLN A 114 -0.67 -22.18 16.03
C GLN A 114 -1.38 -21.24 16.98
N VAL A 115 -1.36 -19.95 16.65
CA VAL A 115 -2.26 -18.96 17.22
C VAL A 115 -3.16 -18.40 16.12
N VAL A 116 -4.47 -18.49 16.33
CA VAL A 116 -5.49 -17.95 15.42
C VAL A 116 -6.20 -16.81 16.13
N ILE A 117 -6.21 -15.65 15.50
CA ILE A 117 -6.81 -14.43 16.03
C ILE A 117 -7.95 -14.05 15.10
N THR A 118 -9.18 -14.17 15.59
CA THR A 118 -10.37 -13.76 14.83
C THR A 118 -10.86 -12.41 15.33
N VAL A 119 -10.97 -11.42 14.44
CA VAL A 119 -11.61 -10.15 14.78
C VAL A 119 -13.12 -10.36 14.75
N ILE A 120 -13.75 -10.34 15.92
CA ILE A 120 -15.18 -10.65 16.09
C ILE A 120 -16.05 -9.41 16.33
N GLY A 121 -15.43 -8.27 16.64
CA GLY A 121 -16.07 -6.96 16.67
C GLY A 121 -15.07 -5.89 16.25
N ALA A 122 -15.48 -4.97 15.38
CA ALA A 122 -14.66 -3.86 14.88
C ALA A 122 -15.49 -2.58 14.94
N ASP A 123 -15.12 -1.67 15.84
CA ASP A 123 -15.91 -0.47 16.11
C ASP A 123 -15.64 0.70 15.17
N GLN A 124 -14.73 0.51 14.21
CA GLN A 124 -14.24 1.53 13.27
C GLN A 124 -13.56 2.73 13.95
N VAL A 125 -13.26 2.63 15.24
CA VAL A 125 -12.61 3.68 16.03
C VAL A 125 -11.24 3.22 16.50
N ASN A 126 -11.14 2.01 17.05
CA ASN A 126 -9.93 1.47 17.65
C ASN A 126 -9.28 0.41 16.75
N PRO A 127 -7.99 0.57 16.37
CA PRO A 127 -7.23 -0.45 15.67
C PRO A 127 -7.17 -1.78 16.45
N HIS A 128 -7.24 -2.90 15.73
CA HIS A 128 -7.31 -4.24 16.32
C HIS A 128 -5.94 -4.93 16.43
N ASP A 129 -4.91 -4.39 15.79
CA ASP A 129 -3.60 -5.02 15.62
C ASP A 129 -2.83 -5.19 16.94
N VAL A 130 -2.73 -4.15 17.75
CA VAL A 130 -2.10 -4.22 19.08
C VAL A 130 -2.93 -5.04 20.06
N LEU A 131 -4.25 -4.98 19.95
CA LEU A 131 -5.14 -5.82 20.74
C LEU A 131 -4.92 -7.31 20.42
N ALA A 132 -4.68 -7.64 19.15
CA ALA A 132 -4.37 -8.99 18.69
C ALA A 132 -3.08 -9.55 19.33
N ILE A 133 -2.00 -8.76 19.40
CA ILE A 133 -0.73 -9.18 20.02
C ILE A 133 -0.93 -9.51 21.50
N ASN A 134 -1.59 -8.60 22.23
CA ASN A 134 -1.86 -8.78 23.65
C ASN A 134 -2.79 -9.99 23.91
N ALA A 135 -3.79 -10.21 23.06
CA ALA A 135 -4.69 -11.37 23.15
C ALA A 135 -3.94 -12.68 22.87
N ALA A 136 -3.06 -12.71 21.87
CA ALA A 136 -2.23 -13.86 21.54
C ALA A 136 -1.32 -14.24 22.71
N SER A 137 -0.59 -13.27 23.27
CA SER A 137 0.23 -13.47 24.48
C SER A 137 -0.61 -14.02 25.64
N ALA A 138 -1.73 -13.38 25.97
CA ALA A 138 -2.61 -13.82 27.04
C ALA A 138 -3.12 -15.25 26.83
N SER A 139 -3.41 -15.63 25.58
CA SER A 139 -3.85 -16.99 25.24
C SER A 139 -2.75 -18.02 25.45
N PHE A 140 -1.49 -17.72 25.13
CA PHE A 140 -0.36 -18.60 25.45
C PHE A 140 -0.18 -18.76 26.96
N MET A 141 -0.26 -17.65 27.71
CA MET A 141 -0.06 -17.66 29.16
C MET A 141 -1.04 -18.58 29.91
N ILE A 142 -2.23 -18.85 29.37
CA ILE A 142 -3.24 -19.74 29.98
C ILE A 142 -3.28 -21.13 29.34
N SER A 143 -2.40 -21.43 28.38
CA SER A 143 -2.47 -22.65 27.56
C SER A 143 -1.65 -23.84 28.06
N GLY A 144 -0.67 -23.59 28.93
CA GLY A 144 0.36 -24.56 29.31
C GLY A 144 1.45 -24.78 28.24
N ILE A 145 1.33 -24.20 27.05
CA ILE A 145 2.38 -24.24 26.01
C ILE A 145 3.63 -23.52 26.56
N PRO A 146 4.85 -24.07 26.38
CA PRO A 146 6.07 -23.43 26.87
C PRO A 146 6.27 -22.07 26.19
N PHE A 147 6.15 -21.00 26.96
CA PHE A 147 6.19 -19.63 26.48
C PHE A 147 6.72 -18.71 27.60
N ASP A 148 7.81 -18.00 27.31
CA ASP A 148 8.51 -17.08 28.21
C ASP A 148 7.94 -15.66 28.11
N GLY A 149 6.65 -15.54 28.47
CA GLY A 149 5.90 -14.30 28.51
C GLY A 149 5.51 -13.88 29.93
N PRO A 150 4.58 -12.91 30.08
CA PRO A 150 3.78 -12.32 29.02
C PRO A 150 4.52 -11.28 28.18
N ILE A 151 4.10 -11.15 26.93
CA ILE A 151 4.48 -10.05 26.03
C ILE A 151 3.36 -9.00 26.05
N GLY A 152 3.73 -7.74 26.29
CA GLY A 152 2.83 -6.59 26.17
C GLY A 152 3.12 -5.81 24.89
N ALA A 153 2.09 -5.20 24.32
CA ALA A 153 2.22 -4.33 23.15
C ALA A 153 1.35 -3.08 23.26
N VAL A 154 1.83 -1.98 22.67
CA VAL A 154 1.15 -0.68 22.61
C VAL A 154 1.36 -0.02 21.24
N ARG A 155 0.38 0.76 20.78
CA ARG A 155 0.54 1.74 19.69
C ARG A 155 0.56 3.13 20.30
N LEU A 156 1.53 3.95 19.90
CA LEU A 156 1.61 5.36 20.23
C LEU A 156 1.49 6.20 18.95
N ALA A 157 0.84 7.35 19.03
CA ALA A 157 0.83 8.37 17.98
C ALA A 157 1.50 9.66 18.49
N PHE A 158 2.34 10.27 17.67
CA PHE A 158 3.00 11.54 17.96
C PHE A 158 2.16 12.69 17.42
N SER A 159 1.46 13.38 18.31
CA SER A 159 0.54 14.46 17.97
C SER A 159 1.27 15.71 17.47
N GLN A 160 0.50 16.61 16.86
CA GLN A 160 1.01 17.88 16.31
C GLN A 160 1.57 18.82 17.39
N ASP A 161 1.18 18.65 18.65
CA ASP A 161 1.70 19.41 19.80
C ASP A 161 2.96 18.80 20.42
N GLY A 162 3.44 17.65 19.91
CA GLY A 162 4.67 17.01 20.35
C GLY A 162 4.52 16.06 21.55
N SER A 163 3.34 15.48 21.75
CA SER A 163 3.09 14.49 22.80
C SER A 163 2.80 13.08 22.23
N TRP A 164 3.01 12.05 23.04
CA TRP A 164 2.74 10.65 22.66
C TRP A 164 1.38 10.22 23.21
N ILE A 165 0.43 9.95 22.31
CA ILE A 165 -0.92 9.47 22.62
C ILE A 165 -0.91 7.94 22.61
N ALA A 166 -1.33 7.31 23.70
CA ALA A 166 -1.38 5.86 23.80
C ALA A 166 -2.69 5.27 23.27
N HIS A 167 -2.58 4.12 22.59
CA HIS A 167 -3.68 3.43 21.94
C HIS A 167 -4.56 4.37 21.10
N PRO A 168 -4.00 5.16 20.16
CA PRO A 168 -4.77 6.13 19.41
C PRO A 168 -5.93 5.48 18.63
N THR A 169 -7.03 6.22 18.45
CA THR A 169 -8.07 5.88 17.47
C THR A 169 -7.52 6.04 16.05
N PHE A 170 -8.26 5.54 15.04
CA PHE A 170 -7.92 5.80 13.64
C PHE A 170 -7.83 7.30 13.34
N GLU A 171 -8.74 8.11 13.89
CA GLU A 171 -8.76 9.57 13.73
C GLU A 171 -7.56 10.24 14.41
N GLU A 172 -7.26 9.89 15.67
CA GLU A 172 -6.08 10.39 16.39
C GLU A 172 -4.78 10.02 15.66
N GLY A 173 -4.72 8.81 15.08
CA GLY A 173 -3.61 8.36 14.25
C GLY A 173 -3.47 9.18 12.96
N GLU A 174 -4.55 9.43 12.22
CA GLU A 174 -4.53 10.22 10.99
C GLU A 174 -4.15 11.69 11.23
N GLN A 175 -4.54 12.24 12.38
CA GLN A 175 -4.19 13.61 12.79
C GLN A 175 -2.78 13.72 13.39
N SER A 176 -2.10 12.60 13.62
CA SER A 176 -0.73 12.57 14.13
C SER A 176 0.31 12.75 13.02
N THR A 177 1.56 12.98 13.40
CA THR A 177 2.70 13.06 12.48
C THR A 177 3.46 11.73 12.37
N PHE A 178 3.26 10.80 13.30
CA PHE A 178 4.00 9.55 13.34
C PHE A 178 3.32 8.54 14.25
N GLU A 179 3.36 7.27 13.87
CA GLU A 179 2.86 6.17 14.70
C GLU A 179 3.97 5.17 15.02
N LEU A 180 3.89 4.59 16.22
CA LEU A 180 4.88 3.67 16.77
C LEU A 180 4.16 2.49 17.44
N VAL A 181 4.30 1.29 16.90
CA VAL A 181 3.91 0.05 17.58
C VAL A 181 5.13 -0.57 18.24
N VAL A 182 5.04 -0.83 19.54
CA VAL A 182 6.10 -1.44 20.33
C VAL A 182 5.56 -2.65 21.06
N ALA A 183 6.31 -3.76 21.01
CA ALA A 183 6.06 -4.92 21.86
C ALA A 183 7.32 -5.27 22.66
N GLY A 184 7.12 -5.77 23.88
CA GLY A 184 8.21 -6.09 24.78
C GLY A 184 7.77 -6.93 25.98
N ARG A 185 8.76 -7.28 26.80
CA ARG A 185 8.56 -8.05 28.04
C ARG A 185 9.15 -7.31 29.22
N GLU A 186 8.61 -7.60 30.40
CA GLU A 186 9.15 -7.09 31.66
C GLU A 186 10.26 -8.04 32.16
N LEU A 187 11.41 -7.46 32.50
CA LEU A 187 12.55 -8.16 33.07
C LEU A 187 12.45 -8.28 34.59
N ASP A 188 13.26 -9.14 35.19
CA ASP A 188 13.29 -9.36 36.65
C ASP A 188 13.65 -8.09 37.45
N ASN A 189 14.39 -7.16 36.83
CA ASN A 189 14.73 -5.86 37.43
C ASN A 189 13.58 -4.84 37.33
N GLY A 190 12.44 -5.22 36.74
CA GLY A 190 11.26 -4.38 36.54
C GLY A 190 11.34 -3.42 35.35
N ASP A 191 12.38 -3.45 34.53
CA ASP A 191 12.43 -2.69 33.27
C ASP A 191 11.71 -3.44 32.13
N VAL A 192 11.38 -2.73 31.05
CA VAL A 192 10.81 -3.34 29.84
C VAL A 192 11.88 -3.46 28.76
N ALA A 193 12.10 -4.70 28.34
CA ALA A 193 12.84 -5.03 27.16
C ALA A 193 11.98 -4.90 25.91
N VAL A 194 12.27 -3.89 25.09
CA VAL A 194 11.67 -3.77 23.76
C VAL A 194 12.14 -4.93 22.89
N MET A 195 11.21 -5.68 22.32
CA MET A 195 11.47 -6.84 21.48
C MET A 195 11.24 -6.56 20.00
N MET A 196 10.25 -5.73 19.71
CA MET A 196 9.81 -5.43 18.36
C MET A 196 9.31 -3.99 18.28
N VAL A 197 9.70 -3.29 17.21
CA VAL A 197 9.17 -1.98 16.84
C VAL A 197 8.75 -1.97 15.38
N GLU A 198 7.63 -1.33 15.12
CA GLU A 198 7.13 -1.02 13.78
C GLU A 198 6.55 0.40 13.79
N ALA A 199 7.19 1.33 13.08
CA ALA A 199 6.88 2.76 13.17
C ALA A 199 6.96 3.48 11.83
N GLY A 200 6.17 4.54 11.64
CA GLY A 200 6.34 5.44 10.51
C GLY A 200 5.42 6.66 10.51
N GLY A 201 5.73 7.59 9.62
CA GLY A 201 4.99 8.82 9.42
C GLY A 201 3.60 8.56 8.81
N THR A 202 2.70 9.50 9.02
CA THR A 202 1.38 9.56 8.39
C THR A 202 1.44 10.32 7.05
N GLU A 203 0.38 10.23 6.23
CA GLU A 203 0.29 11.00 4.96
C GLU A 203 0.50 12.50 5.17
N LYS A 204 -0.05 13.05 6.26
CA LYS A 204 -0.04 14.48 6.56
C LYS A 204 1.19 14.95 7.34
N SER A 205 2.16 14.07 7.60
CA SER A 205 3.33 14.38 8.43
C SER A 205 4.04 15.65 7.98
N PHE A 206 4.40 15.72 6.70
CA PHE A 206 5.19 16.85 6.17
C PHE A 206 4.36 18.12 6.02
N THR A 207 3.04 18.01 5.80
CA THR A 207 2.11 19.14 5.87
C THR A 207 2.13 19.73 7.28
N TYR A 208 1.94 18.90 8.31
CA TYR A 208 1.95 19.38 9.69
C TYR A 208 3.33 19.91 10.12
N TYR A 209 4.43 19.33 9.63
CA TYR A 209 5.77 19.89 9.87
C TYR A 209 5.94 21.28 9.23
N ALA A 210 5.36 21.51 8.06
CA ALA A 210 5.34 22.84 7.44
C ALA A 210 4.49 23.84 8.25
N ASP A 211 3.42 23.36 8.90
CA ASP A 211 2.54 24.15 9.78
C ASP A 211 3.10 24.36 11.21
N GLY A 212 4.31 23.85 11.49
CA GLY A 212 5.02 24.08 12.75
C GLY A 212 5.00 22.94 13.76
N ALA A 213 4.41 21.79 13.41
CA ALA A 213 4.50 20.58 14.24
C ALA A 213 5.96 20.09 14.36
N PRO A 214 6.36 19.53 15.51
CA PRO A 214 7.73 19.04 15.70
C PRO A 214 8.02 17.83 14.80
N LYS A 215 9.16 17.87 14.11
CA LYS A 215 9.64 16.75 13.30
C LYS A 215 10.04 15.57 14.18
N VAL A 216 9.72 14.36 13.72
CA VAL A 216 10.19 13.13 14.37
C VAL A 216 11.65 12.85 14.02
N THR A 217 12.55 13.10 14.96
CA THR A 217 13.97 12.78 14.89
C THR A 217 14.29 11.47 15.62
N GLU A 218 15.55 11.05 15.55
CA GLU A 218 16.05 9.90 16.30
C GLU A 218 15.81 10.03 17.83
N GLU A 219 15.92 11.25 18.38
CA GLU A 219 15.67 11.54 19.79
C GLU A 219 14.18 11.44 20.15
N VAL A 220 13.29 11.93 19.27
CA VAL A 220 11.84 11.82 19.46
C VAL A 220 11.43 10.34 19.48
N ILE A 221 11.96 9.52 18.56
CA ILE A 221 11.73 8.08 18.56
C ILE A 221 12.19 7.43 19.87
N ALA A 222 13.39 7.76 20.35
CA ALA A 222 13.90 7.23 21.61
C ALA A 222 12.95 7.60 22.79
N SER A 223 12.42 8.82 22.81
CA SER A 223 11.43 9.23 23.81
C SER A 223 10.12 8.42 23.71
N GLY A 224 9.66 8.09 22.51
CA GLY A 224 8.47 7.25 22.29
C GLY A 224 8.67 5.82 22.74
N LEU A 225 9.86 5.26 22.54
CA LEU A 225 10.21 3.92 23.05
C LEU A 225 10.19 3.89 24.57
N GLU A 226 10.72 4.90 25.25
CA GLU A 226 10.63 5.00 26.71
C GLU A 226 9.18 5.18 27.20
N ALA A 227 8.39 6.04 26.55
CA ALA A 227 6.98 6.22 26.87
C ALA A 227 6.18 4.92 26.71
N SER A 228 6.52 4.09 25.71
CA SER A 228 5.85 2.82 25.44
C SER A 228 5.95 1.80 26.59
N LYS A 229 7.06 1.85 27.35
CA LYS A 229 7.35 0.88 28.42
C LYS A 229 6.27 0.87 29.49
N GLN A 230 5.70 2.04 29.82
CA GLN A 230 4.63 2.14 30.81
C GLN A 230 3.41 1.30 30.40
N PHE A 231 2.92 1.49 29.17
CA PHE A 231 1.72 0.82 28.67
C PHE A 231 1.94 -0.68 28.44
N ILE A 232 3.16 -1.06 28.06
CA ILE A 232 3.55 -2.47 27.99
C ILE A 232 3.45 -3.13 29.38
N LYS A 233 3.95 -2.48 30.44
CA LYS A 233 3.81 -2.98 31.83
C LYS A 233 2.34 -3.10 32.25
N GLU A 234 1.50 -2.13 31.90
CA GLU A 234 0.07 -2.17 32.19
C GLU A 234 -0.62 -3.37 31.55
N SER A 235 -0.33 -3.66 30.26
CA SER A 235 -0.84 -4.85 29.58
C SER A 235 -0.32 -6.15 30.21
N ILE A 236 0.99 -6.25 30.48
CA ILE A 236 1.60 -7.43 31.11
C ILE A 236 0.96 -7.71 32.48
N LYS A 237 0.79 -6.66 33.29
CA LYS A 237 0.13 -6.76 34.60
C LYS A 237 -1.29 -7.31 34.46
N LEU A 238 -2.06 -6.84 33.49
CA LEU A 238 -3.42 -7.32 33.26
C LEU A 238 -3.43 -8.80 32.79
N GLN A 239 -2.47 -9.21 31.95
CA GLN A 239 -2.30 -10.62 31.57
C GLN A 239 -1.95 -11.51 32.76
N ARG A 240 -1.05 -11.06 33.65
CA ARG A 240 -0.71 -11.77 34.90
C ARG A 240 -1.93 -11.90 35.83
N GLN A 241 -2.78 -10.87 35.90
CA GLN A 241 -4.04 -10.93 36.64
C GLN A 241 -4.98 -11.99 36.06
N LEU A 242 -5.12 -12.07 34.73
CA LEU A 242 -5.91 -13.11 34.08
C LEU A 242 -5.42 -14.52 34.45
N VAL A 243 -4.10 -14.75 34.37
CA VAL A 243 -3.48 -16.02 34.74
C VAL A 243 -3.77 -16.37 36.20
N ALA A 244 -3.60 -15.42 37.12
CA ALA A 244 -3.89 -15.61 38.53
C ALA A 244 -5.37 -15.98 38.77
N SER A 245 -6.31 -15.31 38.09
CA SER A 245 -7.73 -15.63 38.17
C SER A 245 -8.05 -17.02 37.59
N VAL A 246 -7.42 -17.41 36.47
CA VAL A 246 -7.55 -18.76 35.92
C VAL A 246 -7.07 -19.81 36.92
N ILE A 247 -5.91 -19.60 37.54
CA ILE A 247 -5.37 -20.52 38.54
C ILE A 247 -6.30 -20.62 39.76
N ALA A 248 -6.79 -19.49 40.25
CA ALA A 248 -7.70 -19.45 41.39
C ALA A 248 -9.04 -20.16 41.11
N THR A 249 -9.54 -20.11 39.87
CA THR A 249 -10.83 -20.71 39.50
C THR A 249 -10.72 -22.16 39.00
N ARG A 250 -9.63 -22.53 38.32
CA ARG A 250 -9.50 -23.81 37.61
C ARG A 250 -8.37 -24.72 38.12
N GLY A 251 -7.56 -24.24 39.06
CA GLY A 251 -6.35 -24.92 39.51
C GLY A 251 -5.13 -24.59 38.66
N ALA A 252 -3.99 -25.21 38.99
CA ALA A 252 -2.73 -24.96 38.31
C ALA A 252 -2.83 -25.23 36.80
N ILE A 253 -2.17 -24.38 36.01
CA ILE A 253 -2.04 -24.59 34.57
C ILE A 253 -0.93 -25.63 34.37
N GLU A 254 -1.30 -26.82 33.91
CA GLU A 254 -0.36 -27.91 33.67
C GLU A 254 0.51 -27.61 32.44
N PRO A 255 1.85 -27.56 32.58
CA PRO A 255 2.73 -27.35 31.44
C PRO A 255 2.65 -28.50 30.43
N LEU A 256 2.61 -28.15 29.15
CA LEU A 256 2.72 -29.09 28.06
C LEU A 256 4.11 -29.71 28.07
N LYS A 257 4.18 -31.01 28.35
CA LYS A 257 5.42 -31.77 28.24
C LYS A 257 5.85 -31.83 26.78
N TYR A 258 7.13 -31.54 26.53
CA TYR A 258 7.75 -31.66 25.21
C TYR A 258 9.16 -32.23 25.36
N THR A 259 9.69 -32.76 24.26
CA THR A 259 11.07 -33.22 24.17
C THR A 259 11.87 -32.16 23.42
N PRO A 260 12.88 -31.52 24.04
CA PRO A 260 13.76 -30.60 23.34
C PRO A 260 14.47 -31.32 22.20
N VAL A 261 14.41 -30.74 21.00
CA VAL A 261 15.18 -31.20 19.84
C VAL A 261 16.36 -30.25 19.68
N LEU A 262 17.52 -30.71 20.12
CA LEU A 262 18.76 -29.97 19.99
C LEU A 262 19.36 -30.17 18.59
N ASP A 263 19.92 -29.11 18.02
CA ASP A 263 20.55 -29.17 16.71
C ASP A 263 21.84 -30.02 16.75
N TYR A 264 22.51 -30.11 17.90
CA TYR A 264 23.67 -30.95 18.19
C TYR A 264 23.91 -31.11 19.70
N SER A 265 24.77 -32.05 20.10
CA SER A 265 25.22 -32.21 21.50
C SER A 265 26.45 -31.35 21.81
N ASP A 266 26.66 -31.03 23.09
CA ASP A 266 27.84 -30.29 23.54
C ASP A 266 29.16 -31.02 23.20
N GLU A 267 29.17 -32.34 23.34
CA GLU A 267 30.34 -33.17 22.98
C GLU A 267 30.68 -33.04 21.49
N LEU A 268 29.66 -33.06 20.63
CA LEU A 268 29.84 -32.89 19.19
C LEU A 268 30.32 -31.49 18.87
N PHE A 269 29.78 -30.46 19.52
CA PHE A 269 30.23 -29.09 19.33
C PHE A 269 31.71 -28.91 19.70
N VAL A 270 32.16 -29.47 20.83
CA VAL A 270 33.58 -29.43 21.23
C VAL A 270 34.48 -30.12 20.20
N ALA A 271 34.04 -31.26 19.65
CA ALA A 271 34.79 -31.95 18.61
C ALA A 271 34.87 -31.13 17.30
N VAL A 272 33.77 -30.49 16.91
CA VAL A 272 33.72 -29.58 15.75
C VAL A 272 34.60 -28.35 15.98
N GLU A 273 34.57 -27.75 17.16
CA GLU A 273 35.43 -26.60 17.50
C GLU A 273 36.90 -26.94 17.35
N ALA A 274 37.33 -28.12 17.81
CA ALA A 274 38.71 -28.57 17.65
C ALA A 274 39.09 -28.82 16.18
N ALA A 275 38.21 -29.45 15.39
CA ALA A 275 38.51 -29.85 14.02
C ALA A 275 38.36 -28.72 12.99
N ALA A 276 37.43 -27.79 13.18
CA ALA A 276 37.01 -26.84 12.15
C ALA A 276 37.58 -25.43 12.34
N THR A 277 38.00 -25.03 13.54
CA THR A 277 38.40 -23.63 13.82
C THR A 277 39.50 -23.13 12.89
N THR A 278 40.57 -23.90 12.69
CA THR A 278 41.70 -23.52 11.82
C THR A 278 41.32 -23.47 10.35
N LYS A 279 40.33 -24.27 9.93
CA LYS A 279 39.80 -24.30 8.55
C LYS A 279 38.85 -23.13 8.28
N LEU A 280 38.02 -22.76 9.26
CA LEU A 280 37.01 -21.71 9.13
C LEU A 280 37.60 -20.30 9.25
N GLN A 281 38.63 -20.09 10.09
CA GLN A 281 39.24 -18.76 10.26
C GLN A 281 39.68 -18.06 8.96
N PRO A 282 40.38 -18.72 8.01
CA PRO A 282 40.68 -18.10 6.72
C PRO A 282 39.42 -17.91 5.87
N ALA A 283 38.46 -18.83 5.90
CA ALA A 283 37.24 -18.74 5.11
C ALA A 283 36.39 -17.51 5.48
N ILE A 284 36.19 -17.24 6.78
CA ILE A 284 35.42 -16.07 7.25
C ILE A 284 36.10 -14.72 6.99
N ARG A 285 37.33 -14.71 6.47
CA ARG A 285 38.08 -13.52 6.09
C ARG A 285 37.94 -13.17 4.60
N ILE A 286 37.28 -14.02 3.81
CA ILE A 286 37.01 -13.79 2.39
C ILE A 286 35.87 -12.78 2.24
N ALA A 287 36.12 -11.71 1.47
CA ALA A 287 35.18 -10.60 1.32
C ALA A 287 33.96 -10.94 0.45
N LEU A 288 34.19 -11.52 -0.73
CA LEU A 288 33.14 -11.85 -1.70
C LEU A 288 32.24 -12.97 -1.17
N LYS A 289 30.90 -12.81 -1.30
CA LYS A 289 29.92 -13.74 -0.72
C LYS A 289 30.02 -15.15 -1.31
N SER A 290 30.12 -15.26 -2.64
CA SER A 290 30.24 -16.55 -3.34
C SER A 290 31.45 -17.34 -2.87
N ASP A 291 32.61 -16.68 -2.85
CA ASP A 291 33.90 -17.32 -2.56
C ASP A 291 34.00 -17.71 -1.09
N ARG A 292 33.48 -16.85 -0.20
CA ARG A 292 33.37 -17.16 1.21
C ARG A 292 32.48 -18.37 1.45
N ASN A 293 31.31 -18.43 0.80
CA ASN A 293 30.40 -19.57 0.95
C ASN A 293 31.06 -20.86 0.45
N ALA A 294 31.74 -20.83 -0.71
CA ALA A 294 32.47 -21.97 -1.24
C ALA A 294 33.56 -22.46 -0.27
N ALA A 295 34.33 -21.55 0.34
CA ALA A 295 35.35 -21.90 1.32
C ALA A 295 34.78 -22.46 2.63
N ILE A 296 33.63 -21.93 3.09
CA ILE A 296 32.91 -22.46 4.26
C ILE A 296 32.37 -23.86 3.95
N ASP A 297 31.82 -24.08 2.75
CA ASP A 297 31.30 -25.37 2.32
C ASP A 297 32.43 -26.42 2.24
N GLU A 298 33.60 -26.04 1.72
CA GLU A 298 34.79 -26.90 1.70
C GLU A 298 35.25 -27.24 3.12
N ALA A 299 35.38 -26.24 4.00
CA ALA A 299 35.76 -26.45 5.41
C ALA A 299 34.74 -27.35 6.14
N THR A 300 33.45 -27.20 5.81
CA THR A 300 32.37 -28.03 6.34
C THR A 300 32.51 -29.47 5.87
N ALA A 301 32.72 -29.69 4.57
CA ALA A 301 32.88 -31.02 3.99
C ALA A 301 34.09 -31.77 4.60
N GLN A 302 35.21 -31.07 4.78
CA GLN A 302 36.41 -31.62 5.44
C GLN A 302 36.13 -31.98 6.91
N THR A 303 35.41 -31.13 7.64
CA THR A 303 35.05 -31.38 9.04
C THR A 303 34.10 -32.56 9.19
N VAL A 304 33.12 -32.68 8.28
CA VAL A 304 32.23 -33.84 8.22
C VAL A 304 33.04 -35.11 7.98
N ALA A 305 33.93 -35.12 6.99
CA ALA A 305 34.75 -36.29 6.68
C ALA A 305 35.62 -36.74 7.87
N GLU A 306 36.15 -35.80 8.67
CA GLU A 306 36.96 -36.10 9.85
C GLU A 306 36.16 -36.65 11.03
N LEU A 307 34.93 -36.15 11.23
CA LEU A 307 34.15 -36.44 12.44
C LEU A 307 33.07 -37.52 12.25
N ILE A 308 32.70 -37.87 11.02
CA ILE A 308 31.60 -38.80 10.77
C ILE A 308 31.87 -40.23 11.28
N GLU A 309 33.13 -40.66 11.32
CA GLU A 309 33.49 -41.96 11.91
C GLU A 309 33.28 -41.98 13.43
N LYS A 310 33.54 -40.85 14.10
CA LYS A 310 33.35 -40.69 15.55
C LYS A 310 31.87 -40.46 15.91
N PHE A 311 31.12 -39.80 15.03
CA PHE A 311 29.71 -39.45 15.21
C PHE A 311 28.85 -40.01 14.06
N PRO A 312 28.66 -41.34 13.99
CA PRO A 312 27.96 -41.97 12.88
C PRO A 312 26.49 -41.51 12.80
N ALA A 313 26.00 -41.29 11.58
CA ALA A 313 24.65 -40.79 11.28
C ALA A 313 24.31 -39.39 11.83
N GLN A 314 25.29 -38.61 12.28
CA GLN A 314 25.11 -37.25 12.81
C GLN A 314 25.59 -36.15 11.86
N GLU A 315 25.67 -36.41 10.55
CA GLU A 315 26.14 -35.45 9.54
C GLU A 315 25.42 -34.09 9.63
N LYS A 316 24.08 -34.10 9.77
CA LYS A 316 23.28 -32.88 9.90
C LYS A 316 23.69 -32.07 11.14
N GLN A 317 23.91 -32.74 12.26
CA GLN A 317 24.30 -32.11 13.53
C GLN A 317 25.72 -31.52 13.44
N ILE A 318 26.64 -32.20 12.76
CA ILE A 318 27.99 -31.68 12.47
C ILE A 318 27.89 -30.37 11.66
N LYS A 319 27.06 -30.34 10.61
CA LYS A 319 26.87 -29.14 9.79
C LYS A 319 26.28 -27.96 10.59
N GLU A 320 25.28 -28.21 11.43
CA GLU A 320 24.72 -27.16 12.30
C GLU A 320 25.71 -26.67 13.37
N ALA A 321 26.55 -27.57 13.91
CA ALA A 321 27.62 -27.19 14.82
C ALA A 321 28.69 -26.33 14.12
N VAL A 322 29.07 -26.66 12.88
CA VAL A 322 29.98 -25.85 12.05
C VAL A 322 29.38 -24.45 11.80
N ARG A 323 28.08 -24.37 11.50
CA ARG A 323 27.37 -23.10 11.33
C ARG A 323 27.39 -22.27 12.63
N SER A 324 27.16 -22.90 13.77
CA SER A 324 27.19 -22.24 15.08
C SER A 324 28.59 -21.75 15.46
N LEU A 325 29.62 -22.54 15.17
CA LEU A 325 31.01 -22.13 15.32
C LEU A 325 31.35 -20.95 14.40
N THR A 326 30.89 -20.98 13.15
CA THR A 326 31.06 -19.87 12.20
C THR A 326 30.45 -18.58 12.76
N LYS A 327 29.22 -18.64 13.29
CA LYS A 327 28.59 -17.51 14.01
C LYS A 327 29.47 -17.00 15.16
N LYS A 328 29.97 -17.91 16.01
CA LYS A 328 30.85 -17.57 17.14
C LYS A 328 32.13 -16.86 16.69
N LEU A 329 32.81 -17.39 15.67
CA LEU A 329 34.05 -16.82 15.14
C LEU A 329 33.84 -15.44 14.51
N VAL A 330 32.77 -15.26 13.73
CA VAL A 330 32.44 -13.96 13.12
C VAL A 330 32.14 -12.91 14.18
N ARG A 331 31.32 -13.24 15.19
CA ARG A 331 30.99 -12.32 16.29
C ARG A 331 32.24 -11.90 17.06
N LYS A 332 33.09 -12.87 17.42
CA LYS A 332 34.36 -12.61 18.11
C LYS A 332 35.25 -11.69 17.29
N ARG A 333 35.38 -11.93 15.98
CA ARG A 333 36.18 -11.09 15.08
C ARG A 333 35.70 -9.63 15.06
N VAL A 334 34.39 -9.42 14.99
CA VAL A 334 33.82 -8.06 15.01
C VAL A 334 34.16 -7.33 16.31
N VAL A 335 34.04 -8.00 17.45
CA VAL A 335 34.26 -7.36 18.77
C VAL A 335 35.74 -7.21 19.12
N ASP A 336 36.59 -8.18 18.76
CA ASP A 336 38.01 -8.19 19.11
C ASP A 336 38.88 -7.43 18.09
N GLU A 337 38.65 -7.66 16.79
CA GLU A 337 39.45 -7.05 15.71
C GLU A 337 38.83 -5.75 15.20
N GLY A 338 37.54 -5.50 15.42
CA GLY A 338 36.83 -4.37 14.81
C GLY A 338 36.64 -4.55 13.30
N ILE A 339 36.70 -5.78 12.79
CA ILE A 339 36.63 -6.09 11.36
C ILE A 339 35.48 -7.08 11.10
N ARG A 340 34.66 -6.76 10.11
CA ARG A 340 33.50 -7.54 9.69
C ARG A 340 33.87 -8.66 8.73
N ILE A 341 32.89 -9.52 8.44
CA ILE A 341 33.06 -10.71 7.59
C ILE A 341 33.51 -10.36 6.17
N ASP A 342 33.15 -9.18 5.67
CA ASP A 342 33.55 -8.67 4.35
C ASP A 342 34.76 -7.71 4.39
N GLY A 343 35.41 -7.54 5.55
CA GLY A 343 36.58 -6.68 5.72
C GLY A 343 36.28 -5.23 6.10
N ARG A 344 35.01 -4.82 6.14
CA ARG A 344 34.60 -3.47 6.58
C ARG A 344 34.78 -3.26 8.09
N GLY A 345 34.91 -2.00 8.50
CA GLY A 345 34.70 -1.59 9.90
C GLY A 345 33.20 -1.54 10.27
N PRO A 346 32.86 -1.45 11.57
CA PRO A 346 31.48 -1.44 12.05
C PRO A 346 30.62 -0.31 11.46
N ALA A 347 31.20 0.87 11.24
CA ALA A 347 30.48 2.04 10.73
C ALA A 347 30.48 2.18 9.19
N ASP A 348 31.17 1.29 8.47
CA ASP A 348 31.40 1.43 7.05
C ASP A 348 30.21 0.97 6.20
N LEU A 349 29.91 1.77 5.17
CA LEU A 349 28.90 1.48 4.16
C LEU A 349 29.50 0.65 3.03
N ARG A 350 28.73 -0.24 2.40
CA ARG A 350 29.12 -0.84 1.11
C ARG A 350 29.15 0.24 0.02
N PRO A 351 29.84 0.00 -1.11
CA PRO A 351 29.75 0.86 -2.28
C PRO A 351 28.28 1.05 -2.69
N VAL A 352 27.89 2.29 -2.99
CA VAL A 352 26.52 2.66 -3.39
C VAL A 352 26.54 3.27 -4.78
N SER A 353 25.61 2.87 -5.63
CA SER A 353 25.30 3.54 -6.90
C SER A 353 23.78 3.72 -7.05
N ALA A 354 23.41 4.74 -7.82
CA ALA A 354 22.04 5.11 -8.09
C ALA A 354 21.95 5.57 -9.55
N GLU A 355 20.91 5.11 -10.25
CA GLU A 355 20.62 5.47 -11.64
C GLU A 355 19.10 5.66 -11.82
N VAL A 356 18.72 6.48 -12.80
CA VAL A 356 17.33 6.79 -13.15
C VAL A 356 17.15 6.77 -14.67
N GLY A 357 15.90 6.75 -15.16
CA GLY A 357 15.60 6.78 -16.59
C GLY A 357 16.04 5.53 -17.38
N LEU A 358 16.05 4.35 -16.75
CA LEU A 358 16.54 3.10 -17.37
C LEU A 358 15.55 2.46 -18.35
N ILE A 359 14.25 2.61 -18.12
CA ILE A 359 13.20 1.98 -18.95
C ILE A 359 12.42 3.10 -19.65
N PRO A 360 12.60 3.31 -20.98
CA PRO A 360 11.96 4.40 -21.70
C PRO A 360 10.43 4.37 -21.69
N THR A 361 9.83 3.18 -21.55
CA THR A 361 8.37 3.00 -21.53
C THR A 361 7.75 3.17 -20.14
N ALA A 362 8.56 3.20 -19.08
CA ALA A 362 8.07 3.44 -17.73
C ALA A 362 7.86 4.94 -17.49
N HIS A 363 6.99 5.29 -16.53
CA HIS A 363 6.80 6.70 -16.18
C HIS A 363 7.98 7.21 -15.36
N GLY A 364 8.51 6.40 -14.46
CA GLY A 364 9.79 6.66 -13.79
C GLY A 364 10.46 5.37 -13.35
N THR A 365 11.78 5.43 -13.24
CA THR A 365 12.61 4.30 -12.82
C THR A 365 13.69 4.75 -11.86
N GLY A 366 14.05 3.85 -10.94
CA GLY A 366 15.19 4.03 -10.06
C GLY A 366 15.90 2.70 -9.88
N LEU A 367 17.14 2.60 -10.33
CA LEU A 367 18.02 1.48 -10.00
C LEU A 367 18.91 1.91 -8.84
N PHE A 368 18.82 1.18 -7.73
CA PHE A 368 19.66 1.41 -6.57
C PHE A 368 20.46 0.16 -6.25
N GLN A 369 21.78 0.32 -6.10
CA GLN A 369 22.66 -0.75 -5.72
C GLN A 369 23.51 -0.36 -4.52
N ARG A 370 23.61 -1.28 -3.56
CA ARG A 370 24.47 -1.16 -2.38
C ARG A 370 25.19 -2.49 -2.16
N GLY A 371 26.46 -2.54 -2.54
CA GLY A 371 27.24 -3.77 -2.65
C GLY A 371 26.54 -4.79 -3.57
N GLU A 372 26.29 -5.98 -3.04
CA GLU A 372 25.57 -7.07 -3.74
C GLU A 372 24.04 -7.00 -3.55
N THR A 373 23.48 -5.93 -2.97
CA THR A 373 22.03 -5.71 -2.96
C THR A 373 21.65 -4.75 -4.07
N GLN A 374 20.80 -5.18 -5.01
CA GLN A 374 20.36 -4.38 -6.14
C GLN A 374 18.84 -4.47 -6.29
N VAL A 375 18.19 -3.30 -6.37
CA VAL A 375 16.75 -3.18 -6.54
C VAL A 375 16.46 -2.20 -7.68
N LEU A 376 15.63 -2.64 -8.61
CA LEU A 376 15.02 -1.80 -9.63
C LEU A 376 13.61 -1.45 -9.18
N ASN A 377 13.29 -0.17 -9.06
CA ASN A 377 11.94 0.29 -8.87
C ASN A 377 11.38 0.89 -10.17
N VAL A 378 10.14 0.52 -10.49
CA VAL A 378 9.38 1.08 -11.61
C VAL A 378 8.11 1.71 -11.09
N LEU A 379 7.92 3.00 -11.38
CA LEU A 379 6.72 3.74 -11.06
C LEU A 379 5.79 3.79 -12.29
N THR A 380 4.51 3.51 -12.04
CA THR A 380 3.41 3.74 -12.97
C THR A 380 2.40 4.68 -12.32
N MET A 381 1.88 5.62 -13.12
CA MET A 381 0.91 6.62 -12.68
C MET A 381 -0.38 6.50 -13.48
N ALA A 382 -1.52 6.71 -12.85
CA ALA A 382 -2.82 6.63 -13.50
C ALA A 382 -3.81 7.64 -12.92
N MET A 383 -4.97 7.76 -13.57
CA MET A 383 -6.08 8.58 -13.10
C MET A 383 -6.59 8.09 -11.73
N PRO A 384 -7.09 8.98 -10.85
CA PRO A 384 -7.58 8.63 -9.50
C PRO A 384 -8.61 7.49 -9.43
N LYS A 385 -9.36 7.24 -10.51
CA LYS A 385 -10.26 6.09 -10.61
C LYS A 385 -9.57 4.72 -10.46
N MET A 386 -8.24 4.69 -10.65
CA MET A 386 -7.41 3.50 -10.50
C MET A 386 -6.93 3.28 -9.07
N ASN A 387 -7.29 4.18 -8.13
CA ASN A 387 -7.08 3.94 -6.71
C ASN A 387 -7.62 2.56 -6.33
N GLN A 388 -6.82 1.80 -5.61
CA GLN A 388 -7.20 0.47 -5.18
C GLN A 388 -8.36 0.58 -4.19
N MET A 389 -9.52 0.01 -4.51
CA MET A 389 -10.62 -0.09 -3.55
C MET A 389 -10.26 -1.10 -2.46
N ILE A 390 -10.47 -0.71 -1.21
CA ILE A 390 -10.22 -1.53 -0.03
C ILE A 390 -11.56 -1.93 0.56
N ASP A 391 -11.84 -3.24 0.54
CA ASP A 391 -13.00 -3.84 1.21
C ASP A 391 -12.52 -4.56 2.47
N SER A 392 -12.43 -3.81 3.57
CA SER A 392 -11.92 -4.28 4.86
C SER A 392 -12.87 -3.96 6.02
N ILE A 393 -12.47 -4.42 7.21
CA ILE A 393 -13.08 -4.06 8.49
C ILE A 393 -12.48 -2.78 9.10
N THR A 394 -11.66 -2.03 8.37
CA THR A 394 -11.12 -0.74 8.80
C THR A 394 -11.86 0.41 8.10
N PRO A 395 -11.70 1.68 8.57
CA PRO A 395 -12.33 2.83 7.93
C PRO A 395 -11.77 3.14 6.54
N GLU A 396 -10.55 2.70 6.25
CA GLU A 396 -9.90 2.91 4.95
C GLU A 396 -10.64 2.16 3.83
N THR A 397 -11.07 2.90 2.81
CA THR A 397 -11.87 2.36 1.69
C THR A 397 -11.16 2.43 0.34
N SER A 398 -10.04 3.16 0.25
CA SER A 398 -9.27 3.28 -0.97
C SER A 398 -7.80 3.55 -0.67
N LYS A 399 -6.92 3.16 -1.59
CA LYS A 399 -5.49 3.33 -1.49
C LYS A 399 -4.93 3.87 -2.80
N ARG A 400 -4.38 5.10 -2.75
CA ARG A 400 -3.83 5.80 -3.92
C ARG A 400 -2.36 5.49 -4.18
N TYR A 401 -1.61 5.15 -3.14
CA TYR A 401 -0.19 4.81 -3.22
C TYR A 401 -0.01 3.32 -2.93
N MET A 402 0.41 2.56 -3.93
CA MET A 402 0.60 1.11 -3.85
C MET A 402 2.07 0.78 -4.03
N HIS A 403 2.65 0.02 -3.09
CA HIS A 403 4.02 -0.47 -3.19
C HIS A 403 4.05 -2.00 -3.23
N ASP A 404 4.32 -2.52 -4.43
CA ASP A 404 4.56 -3.94 -4.64
C ASP A 404 6.06 -4.23 -4.48
N TYR A 405 6.38 -5.26 -3.71
CA TYR A 405 7.73 -5.75 -3.53
C TYR A 405 7.82 -7.20 -3.98
N ASN A 406 8.74 -7.49 -4.90
CA ASN A 406 8.95 -8.81 -5.47
C ASN A 406 10.40 -9.23 -5.25
N MET A 407 10.59 -10.41 -4.67
CA MET A 407 11.90 -11.02 -4.49
C MET A 407 11.88 -12.45 -5.04
N ALA A 408 12.16 -12.53 -6.33
CA ALA A 408 12.23 -13.81 -7.01
C ALA A 408 13.50 -14.61 -6.62
N PRO A 409 13.51 -15.94 -6.84
CA PRO A 409 14.60 -16.82 -6.40
C PRO A 409 15.99 -16.45 -6.94
N TRP A 410 16.06 -15.90 -8.17
CA TRP A 410 17.33 -15.48 -8.77
C TRP A 410 18.04 -14.39 -7.97
N ALA A 411 17.33 -13.60 -7.18
CA ALA A 411 17.92 -12.57 -6.32
C ALA A 411 18.94 -13.15 -5.32
N ASN A 412 18.81 -14.43 -4.97
CA ASN A 412 19.76 -15.16 -4.13
C ASN A 412 20.62 -16.16 -4.94
N GLY A 413 20.42 -16.28 -6.25
CA GLY A 413 21.01 -17.34 -7.07
C GLY A 413 20.36 -18.72 -6.86
N GLU A 414 19.10 -18.77 -6.43
CA GLU A 414 18.38 -20.00 -6.09
C GLU A 414 17.23 -20.29 -7.05
N THR A 415 16.66 -21.51 -7.00
CA THR A 415 15.39 -21.86 -7.64
C THR A 415 14.26 -21.87 -6.63
N GLY A 416 13.03 -21.51 -7.02
CA GLY A 416 11.89 -21.53 -6.11
C GLY A 416 10.57 -21.15 -6.77
N ARG A 417 9.51 -21.08 -5.96
CA ARG A 417 8.18 -20.67 -6.43
C ARG A 417 8.18 -19.20 -6.85
N VAL A 418 7.65 -18.92 -8.05
CA VAL A 418 7.36 -17.58 -8.56
C VAL A 418 5.84 -17.42 -8.69
N GLY A 419 5.29 -16.28 -8.26
CA GLY A 419 3.85 -16.00 -8.35
C GLY A 419 3.32 -15.24 -7.14
N THR A 420 2.46 -15.87 -6.34
CA THR A 420 1.84 -15.21 -5.18
C THR A 420 2.87 -14.76 -4.14
N PRO A 421 2.85 -13.50 -3.70
CA PRO A 421 3.85 -12.98 -2.78
C PRO A 421 3.75 -13.65 -1.40
N LYS A 422 4.91 -13.85 -0.78
CA LYS A 422 5.06 -14.36 0.58
C LYS A 422 4.71 -13.26 1.59
N ARG A 423 4.39 -13.64 2.84
CA ARG A 423 4.18 -12.67 3.94
C ARG A 423 5.39 -11.72 4.12
N ARG A 424 6.62 -12.21 3.88
CA ARG A 424 7.83 -11.39 3.96
C ARG A 424 7.85 -10.28 2.89
N GLU A 425 7.50 -10.63 1.66
CA GLU A 425 7.44 -9.68 0.54
C GLU A 425 6.39 -8.60 0.81
N ILE A 426 5.19 -9.00 1.25
CA ILE A 426 4.12 -8.06 1.64
C ILE A 426 4.57 -7.10 2.74
N GLY A 427 5.25 -7.62 3.78
CA GLY A 427 5.74 -6.76 4.86
C GLY A 427 6.93 -5.88 4.49
N HIS A 428 7.79 -6.30 3.55
CA HIS A 428 8.85 -5.43 3.02
C HIS A 428 8.27 -4.32 2.14
N GLY A 429 7.29 -4.63 1.28
CA GLY A 429 6.57 -3.64 0.50
C GLY A 429 5.87 -2.61 1.40
N ALA A 430 5.13 -3.08 2.41
CA ALA A 430 4.47 -2.19 3.37
C ALA A 430 5.44 -1.30 4.16
N LEU A 431 6.64 -1.80 4.52
CA LEU A 431 7.65 -0.98 5.18
C LEU A 431 8.19 0.11 4.25
N ALA A 432 8.46 -0.21 2.99
CA ALA A 432 8.90 0.77 2.01
C ALA A 432 7.80 1.78 1.69
N GLU A 433 6.55 1.31 1.62
CA GLU A 433 5.37 2.15 1.46
C GLU A 433 5.25 3.18 2.57
N ARG A 434 5.28 2.72 3.82
CA ARG A 434 5.21 3.58 5.00
C ARG A 434 6.36 4.58 5.08
N ALA A 435 7.55 4.22 4.58
CA ALA A 435 8.70 5.12 4.55
C ALA A 435 8.55 6.26 3.54
N LEU A 436 7.82 6.06 2.44
CA LEU A 436 7.76 7.01 1.32
C LEU A 436 6.45 7.80 1.29
N PHE A 437 5.33 7.19 1.67
CA PHE A 437 4.03 7.84 1.61
C PHE A 437 3.98 9.21 2.33
N PRO A 438 4.65 9.43 3.48
CA PRO A 438 4.66 10.73 4.14
C PRO A 438 5.24 11.90 3.32
N VAL A 439 6.11 11.61 2.35
CA VAL A 439 6.72 12.66 1.49
C VAL A 439 6.00 12.83 0.16
N VAL A 440 4.98 12.00 -0.12
CA VAL A 440 4.19 12.07 -1.36
C VAL A 440 3.16 13.20 -1.21
N PRO A 441 3.01 14.09 -2.21
CA PRO A 441 2.03 15.18 -2.17
C PRO A 441 0.59 14.66 -2.04
N SER A 442 -0.32 15.50 -1.55
CA SER A 442 -1.74 15.14 -1.43
C SER A 442 -2.36 14.84 -2.81
N GLN A 443 -3.53 14.18 -2.84
CA GLN A 443 -4.20 13.89 -4.13
C GLN A 443 -4.76 15.17 -4.76
N GLU A 444 -5.01 16.19 -3.93
CA GLU A 444 -5.44 17.51 -4.38
C GLU A 444 -4.30 18.24 -5.12
N GLU A 445 -3.06 18.14 -4.62
CA GLU A 445 -1.87 18.73 -5.23
C GLU A 445 -1.36 17.92 -6.43
N PHE A 446 -1.48 16.59 -6.36
CA PHE A 446 -0.99 15.68 -7.39
C PHE A 446 -2.00 14.55 -7.62
N ALA A 447 -2.93 14.81 -8.55
CA ALA A 447 -4.11 14.00 -8.83
C ALA A 447 -3.82 12.68 -9.59
N TYR A 448 -2.87 11.90 -9.07
CA TYR A 448 -2.45 10.62 -9.62
C TYR A 448 -2.61 9.50 -8.60
N THR A 449 -3.04 8.34 -9.11
CA THR A 449 -2.79 7.05 -8.48
C THR A 449 -1.34 6.64 -8.78
N LEU A 450 -0.61 6.17 -7.77
CA LEU A 450 0.79 5.79 -7.86
C LEU A 450 0.96 4.31 -7.55
N ARG A 451 1.53 3.56 -8.50
CA ARG A 451 1.93 2.16 -8.29
C ARG A 451 3.43 2.03 -8.49
N LEU A 452 4.12 1.64 -7.42
CA LEU A 452 5.55 1.38 -7.42
C LEU A 452 5.77 -0.12 -7.31
N VAL A 453 6.64 -0.65 -8.16
CA VAL A 453 7.02 -2.07 -8.12
C VAL A 453 8.52 -2.16 -7.92
N SER A 454 8.94 -2.75 -6.79
CA SER A 454 10.34 -3.02 -6.48
C SER A 454 10.68 -4.45 -6.86
N GLU A 455 11.49 -4.61 -7.90
CA GLU A 455 12.07 -5.87 -8.33
C GLU A 455 13.46 -6.02 -7.71
N VAL A 456 13.61 -6.99 -6.81
CA VAL A 456 14.93 -7.32 -6.25
C VAL A 456 15.70 -8.14 -7.27
N LEU A 457 16.78 -7.57 -7.80
CA LEU A 457 17.64 -8.20 -8.79
C LEU A 457 18.76 -9.01 -8.12
N SER A 458 19.28 -8.52 -6.98
CA SER A 458 20.28 -9.22 -6.17
C SER A 458 20.12 -8.88 -4.68
N SER A 459 20.42 -9.82 -3.80
CA SER A 459 20.23 -9.69 -2.36
C SER A 459 21.43 -10.20 -1.55
N ASN A 460 22.07 -9.28 -0.83
CA ASN A 460 22.99 -9.62 0.25
C ASN A 460 22.91 -8.66 1.45
N GLY A 461 21.78 -8.02 1.68
CA GLY A 461 21.57 -7.15 2.83
C GLY A 461 20.46 -6.12 2.60
N SER A 462 19.43 -6.16 3.45
CA SER A 462 18.27 -5.28 3.48
C SER A 462 17.80 -4.70 2.14
N THR A 463 17.22 -5.58 1.33
CA THR A 463 16.53 -5.23 0.09
C THR A 463 15.36 -4.28 0.31
N SER A 464 14.68 -4.32 1.46
CA SER A 464 13.59 -3.37 1.77
C SER A 464 14.07 -1.92 1.84
N MET A 465 15.25 -1.68 2.42
CA MET A 465 15.84 -0.32 2.45
C MET A 465 16.40 0.11 1.10
N ALA A 466 16.90 -0.84 0.29
CA ALA A 466 17.23 -0.57 -1.10
C ALA A 466 15.98 -0.22 -1.93
N SER A 467 14.84 -0.86 -1.66
CA SER A 467 13.55 -0.51 -2.28
C SER A 467 13.12 0.91 -1.93
N VAL A 468 13.29 1.37 -0.69
CA VAL A 468 13.01 2.76 -0.31
C VAL A 468 13.82 3.73 -1.17
N CYS A 469 15.13 3.52 -1.27
CA CYS A 469 16.01 4.37 -2.07
C CYS A 469 15.63 4.34 -3.57
N ALA A 470 15.44 3.14 -4.13
CA ALA A 470 15.05 2.95 -5.53
C ALA A 470 13.71 3.61 -5.85
N SER A 471 12.72 3.49 -4.97
CA SER A 471 11.41 4.13 -5.11
C SER A 471 11.47 5.65 -5.00
N SER A 472 12.29 6.19 -4.09
CA SER A 472 12.52 7.65 -4.01
C SER A 472 13.08 8.18 -5.33
N LEU A 473 14.04 7.48 -5.93
CA LEU A 473 14.60 7.82 -7.24
C LEU A 473 13.52 7.74 -8.34
N ALA A 474 12.72 6.67 -8.38
CA ALA A 474 11.68 6.47 -9.38
C ALA A 474 10.56 7.54 -9.30
N LEU A 475 10.18 7.96 -8.08
CA LEU A 475 9.23 9.06 -7.85
C LEU A 475 9.76 10.37 -8.45
N MET A 476 11.01 10.71 -8.15
CA MET A 476 11.66 11.93 -8.68
C MET A 476 11.82 11.87 -10.20
N ASP A 477 12.22 10.71 -10.74
CA ASP A 477 12.40 10.48 -12.18
C ASP A 477 11.07 10.60 -12.94
N ALA A 478 9.95 10.18 -12.36
CA ALA A 478 8.63 10.35 -12.96
C ALA A 478 8.07 11.78 -12.90
N GLY A 479 8.73 12.69 -12.16
CA GLY A 479 8.24 14.04 -11.91
C GLY A 479 7.17 14.13 -10.83
N VAL A 480 7.11 13.16 -9.89
CA VAL A 480 6.27 13.29 -8.70
C VAL A 480 6.91 14.32 -7.76
N PRO A 481 6.21 15.39 -7.37
CA PRO A 481 6.79 16.46 -6.55
C PRO A 481 6.82 16.06 -5.07
N ILE A 482 7.64 15.04 -4.75
CA ILE A 482 7.87 14.63 -3.36
C ILE A 482 8.53 15.77 -2.57
N VAL A 483 8.15 15.93 -1.30
CA VAL A 483 8.63 17.03 -0.44
C VAL A 483 10.14 16.94 -0.20
N ALA A 484 10.67 15.72 -0.09
CA ALA A 484 12.10 15.46 0.05
C ALA A 484 12.44 14.01 -0.34
N PRO A 485 13.68 13.73 -0.82
CA PRO A 485 14.14 12.37 -1.05
C PRO A 485 14.26 11.59 0.26
N VAL A 486 13.96 10.29 0.21
CA VAL A 486 14.00 9.38 1.36
C VAL A 486 15.00 8.28 1.10
N ALA A 487 15.93 8.06 2.05
CA ALA A 487 16.85 6.94 2.01
C ALA A 487 16.64 6.01 3.20
N GLY A 488 16.95 4.73 2.98
CA GLY A 488 16.88 3.68 4.00
C GLY A 488 18.23 3.04 4.29
N ILE A 489 18.46 2.69 5.56
CA ILE A 489 19.61 1.92 6.01
C ILE A 489 19.18 0.77 6.93
N ALA A 490 19.88 -0.36 6.82
CA ALA A 490 19.76 -1.43 7.79
C ALA A 490 20.99 -1.48 8.68
N MET A 491 20.73 -1.66 9.94
CA MET A 491 21.68 -1.67 11.02
C MET A 491 21.56 -2.99 11.76
N GLY A 492 22.65 -3.42 12.38
CA GLY A 492 22.62 -4.55 13.30
C GLY A 492 23.38 -4.24 14.56
N LEU A 493 23.25 -5.12 15.53
CA LEU A 493 23.96 -5.05 16.79
C LEU A 493 24.48 -6.43 17.18
N ILE A 494 25.72 -6.46 17.65
CA ILE A 494 26.32 -7.62 18.29
C ILE A 494 26.57 -7.29 19.75
N PHE A 495 26.10 -8.15 20.64
CA PHE A 495 26.40 -8.17 22.06
C PHE A 495 27.25 -9.40 22.40
N ASP A 496 28.56 -9.21 22.56
CA ASP A 496 29.50 -10.27 22.93
C ASP A 496 30.42 -9.77 24.04
N GLN A 497 30.73 -10.63 25.02
CA GLN A 497 31.63 -10.30 26.14
C GLN A 497 31.24 -9.00 26.89
N GLY A 498 29.94 -8.71 27.02
CA GLY A 498 29.45 -7.50 27.67
C GLY A 498 29.58 -6.21 26.85
N LYS A 499 30.00 -6.29 25.58
CA LYS A 499 30.18 -5.15 24.68
C LYS A 499 29.14 -5.14 23.58
N TYR A 500 28.54 -3.97 23.36
CA TYR A 500 27.64 -3.72 22.24
C TYR A 500 28.40 -3.08 21.06
N THR A 501 28.27 -3.65 19.87
CA THR A 501 28.88 -3.13 18.63
C THR A 501 27.81 -2.95 17.57
N ALA A 502 27.53 -1.70 17.19
CA ALA A 502 26.58 -1.36 16.14
C ALA A 502 27.21 -1.47 14.75
N LEU A 503 26.50 -2.12 13.83
CA LEU A 503 26.93 -2.40 12.48
C LEU A 503 26.09 -1.61 11.48
N THR A 504 26.74 -0.81 10.65
CA THR A 504 26.13 -0.08 9.54
C THR A 504 26.02 -0.98 8.32
N ASP A 505 24.87 -0.95 7.64
CA ASP A 505 24.65 -1.65 6.37
C ASP A 505 24.98 -3.14 6.46
N ILE A 506 24.22 -3.83 7.30
CA ILE A 506 24.44 -5.25 7.58
C ILE A 506 24.20 -6.13 6.35
N LEU A 507 25.04 -7.15 6.25
CA LEU A 507 24.89 -8.25 5.30
C LEU A 507 23.83 -9.24 5.76
N GLY A 508 23.34 -10.09 4.85
CA GLY A 508 22.42 -11.18 5.22
C GLY A 508 23.01 -12.14 6.27
N ALA A 509 24.33 -12.38 6.24
CA ALA A 509 25.01 -13.19 7.26
C ALA A 509 25.05 -12.49 8.63
N GLU A 510 25.23 -11.17 8.65
CA GLU A 510 25.32 -10.39 9.90
C GLU A 510 23.95 -10.22 10.56
N ASP A 511 22.86 -10.16 9.78
CA ASP A 511 21.48 -10.27 10.27
C ASP A 511 21.24 -11.63 10.98
N ALA A 512 21.66 -12.72 10.34
CA ALA A 512 21.54 -14.07 10.90
C ALA A 512 22.36 -14.24 12.19
N PHE A 513 23.57 -13.65 12.25
CA PHE A 513 24.50 -13.78 13.37
C PHE A 513 24.35 -12.71 14.45
N GLY A 514 23.68 -11.61 14.14
CA GLY A 514 23.43 -10.49 15.03
C GLY A 514 22.33 -10.76 16.06
N ASP A 515 22.36 -9.93 17.11
CA ASP A 515 21.45 -9.98 18.25
C ASP A 515 20.25 -9.06 18.08
N MET A 516 20.40 -8.02 17.27
CA MET A 516 19.33 -7.12 16.86
C MET A 516 19.57 -6.70 15.42
N ASP A 517 18.49 -6.54 14.67
CA ASP A 517 18.46 -5.83 13.39
C ASP A 517 17.43 -4.71 13.45
N PHE A 518 17.79 -3.55 12.92
CA PHE A 518 16.83 -2.46 12.77
C PHE A 518 17.06 -1.69 11.48
N LYS A 519 15.98 -1.11 10.97
CA LYS A 519 15.89 -0.47 9.66
C LYS A 519 15.33 0.91 9.88
N VAL A 520 16.06 1.92 9.42
CA VAL A 520 15.68 3.33 9.55
C VAL A 520 15.60 3.92 8.16
N ALA A 521 14.47 4.55 7.85
CA ALA A 521 14.26 5.32 6.65
C ALA A 521 13.82 6.74 6.99
N GLY A 522 14.21 7.71 6.17
CA GLY A 522 13.90 9.10 6.42
C GLY A 522 14.53 10.06 5.41
N THR A 523 14.15 11.32 5.56
CA THR A 523 14.77 12.45 4.89
C THR A 523 16.07 12.83 5.62
N ALA A 524 16.67 13.96 5.25
CA ALA A 524 17.84 14.50 5.94
C ALA A 524 17.53 14.88 7.40
N ASP A 525 16.30 15.29 7.68
CA ASP A 525 15.90 15.97 8.91
C ASP A 525 14.74 15.30 9.67
N ALA A 526 14.07 14.31 9.08
CA ALA A 526 13.01 13.55 9.73
C ALA A 526 13.10 12.05 9.43
N VAL A 527 12.77 11.22 10.42
CA VAL A 527 12.57 9.79 10.24
C VAL A 527 11.17 9.56 9.70
N THR A 528 11.04 8.75 8.64
CA THR A 528 9.75 8.41 8.04
C THR A 528 9.32 6.97 8.33
N ALA A 529 10.27 6.07 8.60
CA ALA A 529 9.95 4.74 9.09
C ALA A 529 11.07 4.14 9.95
N LEU A 530 10.67 3.33 10.94
CA LEU A 530 11.53 2.50 11.75
C LEU A 530 10.96 1.09 11.83
N GLN A 531 11.81 0.09 11.73
CA GLN A 531 11.49 -1.29 12.08
C GLN A 531 12.64 -1.84 12.89
N LEU A 532 12.39 -2.49 14.02
CA LEU A 532 13.41 -3.08 14.88
C LEU A 532 12.95 -4.43 15.39
N ASP A 533 13.86 -5.40 15.39
CA ASP A 533 13.67 -6.73 15.95
C ASP A 533 14.91 -7.09 16.78
N THR A 534 14.69 -7.58 18.01
CA THR A 534 15.78 -8.07 18.86
C THR A 534 15.56 -9.50 19.30
N LYS A 535 16.66 -10.24 19.39
CA LYS A 535 16.75 -11.62 19.87
C LYS A 535 17.29 -11.67 21.30
N ILE A 536 17.89 -10.60 21.79
CA ILE A 536 18.42 -10.52 23.15
C ILE A 536 17.40 -9.92 24.12
N GLU A 537 17.61 -10.22 25.40
CA GLU A 537 16.79 -9.85 26.55
C GLU A 537 16.53 -8.35 26.73
N GLY A 538 17.21 -7.46 26.00
CA GLY A 538 16.98 -6.03 26.07
C GLY A 538 18.22 -5.25 25.66
N ILE A 539 18.02 -3.95 25.39
CA ILE A 539 19.09 -3.05 24.95
C ILE A 539 19.06 -1.78 25.80
N PRO A 540 20.19 -1.34 26.36
CA PRO A 540 20.28 -0.05 27.03
C PRO A 540 19.90 1.11 26.10
N SER A 541 19.14 2.07 26.60
CA SER A 541 18.62 3.18 25.78
C SER A 541 19.73 4.03 25.16
N ASP A 542 20.89 4.16 25.84
CA ASP A 542 22.05 4.91 25.31
C ASP A 542 22.72 4.17 24.13
N VAL A 543 22.73 2.84 24.14
CA VAL A 543 23.23 2.01 23.04
C VAL A 543 22.31 2.16 21.83
N LEU A 544 21.00 2.12 22.03
CA LEU A 544 20.03 2.34 20.95
C LEU A 544 20.14 3.74 20.36
N ALA A 545 20.26 4.78 21.19
CA ALA A 545 20.43 6.15 20.72
C ALA A 545 21.69 6.33 19.86
N LYS A 546 22.83 5.77 20.29
CA LYS A 546 24.08 5.76 19.49
C LYS A 546 23.90 5.02 18.17
N ALA A 547 23.19 3.89 18.18
CA ALA A 547 22.93 3.12 16.98
C ALA A 547 22.03 3.87 15.98
N LEU A 548 21.00 4.59 16.46
CA LEU A 548 20.17 5.46 15.65
C LEU A 548 20.95 6.63 15.05
N GLN A 549 21.85 7.25 15.83
CA GLN A 549 22.73 8.31 15.33
C GLN A 549 23.67 7.80 14.22
N GLN A 550 24.29 6.64 14.42
CA GLN A 550 25.10 5.98 13.38
C GLN A 550 24.26 5.66 12.12
N ALA A 551 22.99 5.29 12.28
CA ALA A 551 22.06 5.08 11.17
C ALA A 551 21.77 6.38 10.41
N LYS A 552 21.60 7.51 11.11
CA LYS A 552 21.42 8.84 10.50
C LYS A 552 22.62 9.22 9.64
N ASP A 553 23.83 9.04 10.16
CA ASP A 553 25.06 9.37 9.43
C ASP A 553 25.17 8.55 8.12
N ALA A 554 24.81 7.27 8.18
CA ALA A 554 24.77 6.39 7.00
C ALA A 554 23.65 6.78 6.02
N ARG A 555 22.46 7.14 6.52
CA ARG A 555 21.32 7.62 5.73
C ARG A 555 21.68 8.87 4.93
N LEU A 556 22.36 9.83 5.56
CA LEU A 556 22.82 11.06 4.91
C LEU A 556 23.85 10.80 3.80
N LYS A 557 24.78 9.86 4.01
CA LYS A 557 25.73 9.44 2.96
C LYS A 557 25.02 8.84 1.75
N ILE A 558 23.99 8.00 1.98
CA ILE A 558 23.19 7.40 0.89
C ILE A 558 22.41 8.48 0.14
N LEU A 559 21.77 9.42 0.85
CA LEU A 559 21.09 10.56 0.23
C LEU A 559 22.04 11.37 -0.67
N GLY A 560 23.29 11.58 -0.25
CA GLY A 560 24.30 12.24 -1.07
C GLY A 560 24.55 11.55 -2.41
N VAL A 561 24.63 10.21 -2.41
CA VAL A 561 24.79 9.42 -3.65
C VAL A 561 23.54 9.49 -4.51
N MET A 562 22.34 9.36 -3.92
CA MET A 562 21.07 9.49 -4.64
C MET A 562 20.92 10.86 -5.31
N ASN A 563 21.23 11.93 -4.58
CA ASN A 563 21.18 13.30 -5.07
C ASN A 563 22.16 13.56 -6.23
N SER A 564 23.23 12.77 -6.34
CA SER A 564 24.16 12.84 -7.46
C SER A 564 23.57 12.25 -8.75
N ALA A 565 22.60 11.31 -8.64
CA ALA A 565 21.88 10.75 -9.77
C ALA A 565 20.69 11.65 -10.18
N ILE A 566 19.94 12.16 -9.21
CA ILE A 566 18.84 13.11 -9.41
C ILE A 566 18.66 13.96 -8.15
N ASN A 567 18.83 15.28 -8.24
CA ASN A 567 18.85 16.18 -7.08
C ASN A 567 17.50 16.81 -6.73
N ALA A 568 16.53 16.75 -7.65
CA ALA A 568 15.15 17.21 -7.47
C ALA A 568 14.23 16.41 -8.41
N PRO A 569 12.93 16.27 -8.09
CA PRO A 569 11.96 15.74 -9.04
C PRO A 569 12.04 16.45 -10.40
N ARG A 570 11.80 15.71 -11.49
CA ARG A 570 11.69 16.32 -12.82
C ARG A 570 10.56 17.37 -12.80
N ALA A 571 10.79 18.49 -13.49
CA ALA A 571 9.85 19.62 -13.50
C ALA A 571 8.49 19.28 -14.12
N THR A 572 8.45 18.30 -15.02
CA THR A 572 7.24 17.81 -15.66
C THR A 572 7.21 16.30 -15.58
N VAL A 573 6.01 15.72 -15.47
CA VAL A 573 5.86 14.26 -15.57
C VAL A 573 6.39 13.76 -16.91
N ASN A 574 6.86 12.51 -16.96
CA ASN A 574 7.40 11.88 -18.16
C ASN A 574 6.40 11.93 -19.34
N GLU A 575 6.89 11.91 -20.58
CA GLU A 575 6.08 11.86 -21.80
C GLU A 575 5.23 10.59 -21.89
N SER A 576 5.73 9.47 -21.38
CA SER A 576 4.99 8.20 -21.30
C SER A 576 3.82 8.25 -20.31
N ALA A 577 3.84 9.18 -19.35
CA ALA A 577 2.83 9.30 -18.31
C ALA A 577 1.61 10.11 -18.76
N PRO A 578 0.39 9.75 -18.32
CA PRO A 578 -0.78 10.56 -18.59
C PRO A 578 -0.60 11.97 -18.01
N LYS A 579 -0.90 13.01 -18.79
CA LYS A 579 -1.02 14.38 -18.28
C LYS A 579 -2.41 14.51 -17.67
N ILE A 580 -2.47 14.96 -16.43
CA ILE A 580 -3.71 15.16 -15.69
C ILE A 580 -3.84 16.64 -15.35
N VAL A 581 -5.01 17.21 -15.64
CA VAL A 581 -5.38 18.55 -15.20
C VAL A 581 -6.63 18.45 -14.34
N THR A 582 -6.56 19.05 -13.16
CA THR A 582 -7.68 19.15 -12.22
C THR A 582 -8.04 20.62 -12.02
N PHE A 583 -9.34 20.93 -12.04
CA PHE A 583 -9.85 22.25 -11.71
C PHE A 583 -11.25 22.16 -11.09
N THR A 584 -11.60 23.17 -10.31
CA THR A 584 -12.89 23.27 -9.63
C THR A 584 -13.88 24.10 -10.44
N ILE A 585 -15.16 23.70 -10.39
CA ILE A 585 -16.30 24.41 -10.98
C ILE A 585 -17.39 24.61 -9.92
N PRO A 586 -18.27 25.62 -10.07
CA PRO A 586 -19.43 25.76 -9.19
C PRO A 586 -20.30 24.50 -9.17
N LEU A 587 -20.80 24.12 -7.99
CA LEU A 587 -21.54 22.86 -7.80
C LEU A 587 -22.81 22.79 -8.67
N ASP A 588 -23.48 23.92 -8.90
CA ASP A 588 -24.66 24.03 -9.77
C ASP A 588 -24.34 23.76 -11.25
N LYS A 589 -23.09 23.94 -11.67
CA LYS A 589 -22.62 23.68 -13.04
C LYS A 589 -22.23 22.23 -13.32
N VAL A 590 -22.05 21.41 -12.27
CA VAL A 590 -21.72 19.98 -12.41
C VAL A 590 -22.75 19.24 -13.27
N GLY A 591 -24.03 19.51 -13.05
CA GLY A 591 -25.12 18.89 -13.81
C GLY A 591 -25.11 19.23 -15.30
N GLU A 592 -24.68 20.46 -15.66
CA GLU A 592 -24.56 20.90 -17.06
C GLU A 592 -23.38 20.20 -17.77
N VAL A 593 -22.24 20.07 -17.09
CA VAL A 593 -21.04 19.39 -17.61
C VAL A 593 -21.28 17.88 -17.83
N ILE A 594 -21.95 17.21 -16.88
CA ILE A 594 -22.32 15.79 -17.03
C ILE A 594 -23.39 15.65 -18.13
N GLY A 595 -24.40 16.51 -18.11
CA GLY A 595 -25.55 16.48 -18.99
C GLY A 595 -26.50 15.29 -18.74
N PRO A 596 -27.64 15.22 -19.45
CA PRO A 596 -28.65 14.17 -19.24
C PRO A 596 -28.06 12.77 -19.45
N LYS A 597 -28.12 11.92 -18.41
CA LYS A 597 -27.55 10.56 -18.40
C LYS A 597 -26.05 10.50 -18.76
N GLY A 598 -25.28 11.57 -18.50
CA GLY A 598 -23.87 11.64 -18.85
C GLY A 598 -23.60 11.88 -20.34
N LYS A 599 -24.60 12.28 -21.13
CA LYS A 599 -24.43 12.42 -22.59
C LYS A 599 -23.34 13.43 -22.95
N VAL A 600 -23.31 14.59 -22.30
CA VAL A 600 -22.39 15.69 -22.65
C VAL A 600 -20.96 15.27 -22.36
N ILE A 601 -20.69 14.80 -21.13
CA ILE A 601 -19.35 14.34 -20.75
C ILE A 601 -18.88 13.15 -21.59
N ASN A 602 -19.76 12.20 -21.92
CA ASN A 602 -19.41 11.07 -22.77
C ASN A 602 -19.08 11.49 -24.20
N THR A 603 -19.79 12.50 -24.74
CA THR A 603 -19.47 13.08 -26.05
C THR A 603 -18.11 13.77 -26.04
N ILE A 604 -17.81 14.59 -25.03
CA ILE A 604 -16.49 15.24 -24.92
C ILE A 604 -15.38 14.19 -24.82
N GLN A 605 -15.55 13.15 -24.00
CA GLN A 605 -14.57 12.05 -23.90
C GLN A 605 -14.39 11.31 -25.23
N GLN A 606 -15.47 11.02 -25.96
CA GLN A 606 -15.39 10.34 -27.26
C GLN A 606 -14.70 11.19 -28.33
N GLU A 607 -14.98 12.48 -28.38
CA GLU A 607 -14.44 13.38 -29.42
C GLU A 607 -12.99 13.76 -29.16
N THR A 608 -12.64 14.03 -27.90
CA THR A 608 -11.27 14.42 -27.52
C THR A 608 -10.36 13.21 -27.34
N GLY A 609 -10.92 12.06 -26.96
CA GLY A 609 -10.17 10.89 -26.51
C GLY A 609 -9.49 11.09 -25.15
N ALA A 610 -9.80 12.18 -24.42
CA ALA A 610 -9.41 12.37 -23.04
C ALA A 610 -10.39 11.67 -22.10
N GLU A 611 -9.88 11.18 -20.98
CA GLU A 611 -10.71 10.65 -19.92
C GLU A 611 -11.11 11.78 -18.97
N ILE A 612 -12.40 11.88 -18.62
CA ILE A 612 -12.92 12.93 -17.74
C ILE A 612 -13.62 12.27 -16.57
N ASN A 613 -13.14 12.58 -15.37
CA ASN A 613 -13.79 12.23 -14.11
C ASN A 613 -14.38 13.48 -13.47
N VAL A 614 -15.58 13.32 -12.90
CA VAL A 614 -16.29 14.40 -12.19
C VAL A 614 -16.63 13.90 -10.81
N SER A 615 -16.18 14.63 -9.80
CA SER A 615 -16.52 14.42 -8.39
C SER A 615 -16.96 15.74 -7.76
N ASP A 616 -17.37 15.72 -6.50
CA ASP A 616 -17.66 16.92 -5.71
C ASP A 616 -17.13 16.73 -4.28
N ASP A 617 -16.76 17.84 -3.63
CA ASP A 617 -16.35 17.90 -2.22
C ASP A 617 -17.49 18.42 -1.31
N GLY A 618 -18.71 18.51 -1.85
CA GLY A 618 -19.87 19.12 -1.21
C GLY A 618 -19.94 20.65 -1.31
N ALA A 619 -18.86 21.34 -1.69
CA ALA A 619 -18.82 22.80 -1.89
C ALA A 619 -18.62 23.18 -3.37
N THR A 620 -17.81 22.43 -4.11
CA THR A 620 -17.47 22.62 -5.52
C THR A 620 -17.48 21.30 -6.28
N GLY A 621 -17.67 21.37 -7.59
CA GLY A 621 -17.43 20.25 -8.50
C GLY A 621 -15.96 20.18 -8.87
N ILE A 622 -15.36 19.00 -8.81
CA ILE A 622 -13.97 18.75 -9.18
C ILE A 622 -13.96 18.01 -10.53
N ILE A 623 -13.38 18.63 -11.54
CA ILE A 623 -13.16 18.04 -12.86
C ILE A 623 -11.72 17.58 -12.96
N THR A 624 -11.50 16.30 -13.23
CA THR A 624 -10.17 15.72 -13.50
C THR A 624 -10.13 15.19 -14.92
N ILE A 625 -9.24 15.73 -15.75
CA ILE A 625 -9.08 15.34 -17.16
C ILE A 625 -7.71 14.68 -17.34
N GLY A 626 -7.66 13.52 -17.99
CA GLY A 626 -6.42 12.80 -18.24
C GLY A 626 -6.26 12.31 -19.67
N SER A 627 -5.06 12.47 -20.22
CA SER A 627 -4.67 11.84 -21.49
C SER A 627 -3.15 11.74 -21.60
N PRO A 628 -2.59 10.74 -22.32
CA PRO A 628 -1.16 10.76 -22.69
C PRO A 628 -0.76 11.97 -23.54
N ASP A 629 -1.71 12.56 -24.28
CA ASP A 629 -1.49 13.72 -25.14
C ASP A 629 -2.07 14.99 -24.52
N ASN A 630 -1.21 15.96 -24.22
CA ASN A 630 -1.59 17.22 -23.58
C ASN A 630 -2.60 18.02 -24.42
N SER A 631 -2.55 17.93 -25.75
CA SER A 631 -3.48 18.66 -26.62
C SER A 631 -4.93 18.22 -26.40
N LYS A 632 -5.15 16.93 -26.12
CA LYS A 632 -6.47 16.37 -25.82
C LYS A 632 -7.00 16.84 -24.47
N VAL A 633 -6.11 16.96 -23.49
CA VAL A 633 -6.44 17.48 -22.15
C VAL A 633 -6.89 18.94 -22.26
N GLU A 634 -6.15 19.77 -23.00
CA GLU A 634 -6.49 21.17 -23.19
C GLU A 634 -7.76 21.37 -24.02
N ASP A 635 -8.01 20.57 -25.07
CA ASP A 635 -9.28 20.62 -25.83
C ASP A 635 -10.47 20.24 -24.94
N ALA A 636 -10.37 19.15 -24.18
CA ALA A 636 -11.41 18.74 -23.24
C ALA A 636 -11.66 19.81 -22.17
N LYS A 637 -10.59 20.41 -21.61
CA LYS A 637 -10.68 21.49 -20.64
C LYS A 637 -11.37 22.71 -21.22
N ALA A 638 -10.99 23.15 -22.41
CA ALA A 638 -11.59 24.30 -23.08
C ALA A 638 -13.09 24.10 -23.33
N ARG A 639 -13.50 22.90 -23.74
CA ARG A 639 -14.92 22.54 -23.94
C ARG A 639 -15.71 22.54 -22.64
N ILE A 640 -15.14 22.03 -21.55
CA ILE A 640 -15.80 22.05 -20.23
C ILE A 640 -15.90 23.49 -19.72
N LEU A 641 -14.84 24.29 -19.82
CA LEU A 641 -14.87 25.70 -19.42
C LEU A 641 -15.89 26.50 -20.23
N ALA A 642 -16.06 26.22 -21.52
CA ALA A 642 -17.10 26.85 -22.34
C ALA A 642 -18.53 26.48 -21.90
N ILE A 643 -18.74 25.36 -21.20
CA ILE A 643 -20.03 25.00 -20.59
C ILE A 643 -20.22 25.73 -19.26
N VAL A 644 -19.17 25.79 -18.45
CA VAL A 644 -19.20 26.36 -17.10
C VAL A 644 -19.30 27.89 -17.14
N ASP A 645 -18.52 28.51 -18.01
CA ASP A 645 -18.44 29.94 -18.26
C ASP A 645 -18.60 30.21 -19.78
N PRO A 646 -19.83 30.12 -20.30
CA PRO A 646 -20.08 30.39 -21.71
C PRO A 646 -19.75 31.86 -22.01
N PRO A 647 -19.01 32.14 -23.09
CA PRO A 647 -18.57 33.49 -23.41
C PRO A 647 -19.75 34.47 -23.50
N THR A 648 -19.63 35.60 -22.81
CA THR A 648 -20.65 36.64 -22.79
C THR A 648 -20.67 37.36 -24.12
N ALA A 649 -21.84 37.44 -24.76
CA ALA A 649 -22.01 38.21 -25.97
C ALA A 649 -21.85 39.71 -25.66
N GLU A 650 -21.13 40.45 -26.51
CA GLU A 650 -20.94 41.89 -26.33
C GLU A 650 -22.14 42.66 -26.86
N LEU A 651 -22.62 43.62 -26.07
CA LEU A 651 -23.77 44.44 -26.44
C LEU A 651 -23.42 45.31 -27.66
N GLY A 652 -24.20 45.17 -28.75
CA GLY A 652 -23.95 45.83 -30.03
C GLY A 652 -23.07 45.05 -31.01
N ALA A 653 -22.45 43.93 -30.61
CA ALA A 653 -21.63 43.12 -31.51
C ALA A 653 -22.47 42.27 -32.48
N VAL A 654 -21.88 41.97 -33.63
CA VAL A 654 -22.47 41.16 -34.70
C VAL A 654 -21.87 39.76 -34.68
N TYR A 655 -22.72 38.74 -34.61
CA TYR A 655 -22.34 37.34 -34.65
C TYR A 655 -22.98 36.63 -35.85
N THR A 656 -22.26 35.71 -36.47
CA THR A 656 -22.83 34.75 -37.42
C THR A 656 -23.27 33.54 -36.60
N GLY A 657 -24.57 33.28 -36.54
CA GLY A 657 -25.15 32.23 -35.72
C GLY A 657 -26.09 31.32 -36.50
N ARG A 658 -26.30 30.10 -36.00
CA ARG A 658 -27.19 29.11 -36.62
C ARG A 658 -28.52 29.03 -35.87
N VAL A 659 -29.64 28.94 -36.59
CA VAL A 659 -30.97 28.75 -35.99
C VAL A 659 -31.06 27.35 -35.40
N VAL A 660 -31.16 27.25 -34.06
CA VAL A 660 -31.22 25.97 -33.33
C VAL A 660 -32.64 25.53 -33.02
N ASN A 661 -33.58 26.47 -32.86
CA ASN A 661 -34.98 26.19 -32.59
C ASN A 661 -35.87 27.37 -33.03
N THR A 662 -37.11 27.09 -33.42
CA THR A 662 -38.12 28.12 -33.74
C THR A 662 -39.33 27.95 -32.83
N ALA A 663 -39.92 29.07 -32.41
CA ALA A 663 -41.15 29.13 -31.62
C ALA A 663 -42.09 30.18 -32.19
N ALA A 664 -43.36 30.15 -31.81
CA ALA A 664 -44.38 31.07 -32.34
C ALA A 664 -44.04 32.57 -32.15
N PHE A 665 -43.17 32.91 -31.21
CA PHE A 665 -42.78 34.29 -30.89
C PHE A 665 -41.37 34.68 -31.39
N GLY A 666 -40.60 33.76 -31.96
CA GLY A 666 -39.25 34.08 -32.45
C GLY A 666 -38.39 32.86 -32.79
N ALA A 667 -37.19 33.12 -33.30
CA ALA A 667 -36.17 32.11 -33.60
C ALA A 667 -35.02 32.19 -32.58
N PHE A 668 -34.60 31.04 -32.07
CA PHE A 668 -33.40 30.92 -31.23
C PHE A 668 -32.20 30.67 -32.13
N VAL A 669 -31.24 31.59 -32.08
CA VAL A 669 -30.01 31.55 -32.85
C VAL A 669 -28.85 31.34 -31.89
N ASN A 670 -28.08 30.28 -32.12
CA ASN A 670 -26.85 30.06 -31.38
C ASN A 670 -25.78 31.01 -31.92
N ILE A 671 -25.37 31.98 -31.10
CA ILE A 671 -24.43 33.05 -31.48
C ILE A 671 -23.00 32.77 -31.02
N LEU A 672 -22.88 32.06 -29.89
CA LEU A 672 -21.63 31.59 -29.31
C LEU A 672 -21.87 30.18 -28.73
N PRO A 673 -20.82 29.35 -28.59
CA PRO A 673 -20.95 28.04 -27.96
C PRO A 673 -21.63 28.14 -26.57
N GLY A 674 -22.73 27.42 -26.36
CA GLY A 674 -23.50 27.46 -25.12
C GLY A 674 -24.41 28.70 -24.92
N ARG A 675 -24.47 29.61 -25.89
CA ARG A 675 -25.25 30.86 -25.81
C ARG A 675 -26.21 31.04 -26.97
N ASP A 676 -27.50 30.93 -26.66
CA ASP A 676 -28.57 31.21 -27.60
C ASP A 676 -29.14 32.62 -27.36
N GLY A 677 -29.36 33.35 -28.45
CA GLY A 677 -30.12 34.59 -28.42
C GLY A 677 -31.44 34.45 -29.17
N LEU A 678 -32.42 35.27 -28.79
CA LEU A 678 -33.76 35.25 -29.38
C LEU A 678 -33.90 36.40 -30.39
N VAL A 679 -34.15 36.05 -31.64
CA VAL A 679 -34.69 36.98 -32.65
C VAL A 679 -36.21 36.95 -32.54
N HIS A 680 -36.79 38.02 -31.99
CA HIS A 680 -38.25 38.12 -31.86
C HIS A 680 -38.93 38.23 -33.23
N ILE A 681 -40.13 37.67 -33.38
CA ILE A 681 -40.85 37.63 -34.67
C ILE A 681 -41.05 39.01 -35.32
N SER A 682 -41.17 40.06 -34.50
CA SER A 682 -41.29 41.44 -34.99
C SER A 682 -40.02 41.99 -35.67
N LYS A 683 -38.87 41.35 -35.46
CA LYS A 683 -37.55 41.73 -36.00
C LYS A 683 -37.16 40.89 -37.24
N LEU A 684 -37.99 39.93 -37.65
CA LEU A 684 -37.74 39.07 -38.82
C LEU A 684 -38.20 39.70 -40.15
N GLY A 685 -39.15 40.63 -40.09
CA GLY A 685 -40.00 40.94 -41.24
C GLY A 685 -39.52 41.98 -42.25
N ASN A 686 -38.34 42.59 -42.07
CA ASN A 686 -37.84 43.64 -42.98
C ASN A 686 -38.89 44.71 -43.33
N GLY A 687 -39.66 45.16 -42.32
CA GLY A 687 -40.77 46.10 -42.48
C GLY A 687 -42.15 45.51 -42.79
N GLN A 688 -42.28 44.20 -43.01
CA GLN A 688 -43.54 43.48 -43.24
C GLN A 688 -43.92 42.61 -42.03
N ARG A 689 -45.23 42.43 -41.80
CA ARG A 689 -45.72 41.61 -40.68
C ARG A 689 -45.61 40.12 -41.05
N VAL A 690 -44.71 39.43 -40.36
CA VAL A 690 -44.52 37.98 -40.48
C VAL A 690 -45.57 37.26 -39.63
N ALA A 691 -46.30 36.31 -40.24
CA ALA A 691 -47.34 35.54 -39.55
C ALA A 691 -46.76 34.34 -38.78
N ARG A 692 -45.71 33.70 -39.32
CA ARG A 692 -45.02 32.56 -38.70
C ARG A 692 -43.51 32.66 -38.92
N VAL A 693 -42.72 32.28 -37.92
CA VAL A 693 -41.25 32.35 -37.95
C VAL A 693 -40.67 31.47 -39.05
N GLU A 694 -41.32 30.33 -39.31
CA GLU A 694 -40.93 29.36 -40.34
C GLU A 694 -41.07 29.89 -41.77
N ASP A 695 -41.77 31.02 -41.97
CA ASP A 695 -41.87 31.65 -43.29
C ASP A 695 -40.59 32.44 -43.65
N VAL A 696 -39.68 32.68 -42.68
CA VAL A 696 -38.48 33.51 -42.86
C VAL A 696 -37.19 32.79 -42.45
N LEU A 697 -37.22 31.94 -41.43
CA LEU A 697 -36.06 31.19 -40.95
C LEU A 697 -36.41 29.73 -40.71
N ASN A 698 -35.59 28.83 -41.25
CA ASN A 698 -35.66 27.41 -40.97
C ASN A 698 -34.63 27.01 -39.91
N ILE A 699 -34.93 25.92 -39.21
CA ILE A 699 -33.96 25.29 -38.30
C ILE A 699 -32.75 24.86 -39.12
N GLY A 700 -31.56 25.34 -38.73
CA GLY A 700 -30.29 25.08 -39.40
C GLY A 700 -29.76 26.21 -40.27
N ASP A 701 -30.53 27.28 -40.50
CA ASP A 701 -30.08 28.43 -41.31
C ASP A 701 -28.97 29.22 -40.59
N GLU A 702 -27.95 29.67 -41.35
CA GLU A 702 -26.90 30.58 -40.87
C GLU A 702 -27.28 32.03 -41.15
N VAL A 703 -27.30 32.85 -40.09
CA VAL A 703 -27.74 34.25 -40.13
C VAL A 703 -26.79 35.16 -39.36
N GLN A 704 -26.61 36.39 -39.86
CA GLN A 704 -25.92 37.44 -39.10
C GLN A 704 -26.90 38.16 -38.19
N VAL A 705 -26.55 38.25 -36.91
CA VAL A 705 -27.40 38.81 -35.86
C VAL A 705 -26.60 39.76 -34.97
N ARG A 706 -27.18 40.92 -34.64
CA ARG A 706 -26.61 41.87 -33.68
C ARG A 706 -27.25 41.70 -32.31
N VAL A 707 -26.44 41.74 -31.26
CA VAL A 707 -26.92 41.78 -29.87
C VAL A 707 -27.45 43.17 -29.56
N ASP A 708 -28.74 43.29 -29.27
CA ASP A 708 -29.35 44.57 -28.92
C ASP A 708 -29.42 44.80 -27.41
N ASP A 709 -29.68 43.74 -26.64
CA ASP A 709 -29.85 43.83 -25.19
C ASP A 709 -29.53 42.49 -24.51
N ILE A 710 -29.07 42.57 -23.26
CA ILE A 710 -28.79 41.43 -22.39
C ILE A 710 -29.47 41.70 -21.06
N ASP A 711 -30.51 40.95 -20.74
CA ASP A 711 -31.26 41.16 -19.49
C ASP A 711 -30.49 40.68 -18.24
N ASP A 712 -30.94 41.11 -17.06
CA ASP A 712 -30.35 40.74 -15.75
C ASP A 712 -30.39 39.22 -15.46
N ARG A 713 -31.14 38.44 -16.27
CA ARG A 713 -31.23 36.97 -16.19
C ARG A 713 -30.40 36.29 -17.28
N GLY A 714 -29.60 37.06 -18.03
CA GLY A 714 -28.76 36.58 -19.10
C GLY A 714 -29.54 36.11 -20.34
N LYS A 715 -30.67 36.70 -20.71
CA LYS A 715 -31.29 36.48 -22.03
C LYS A 715 -30.78 37.49 -23.02
N VAL A 716 -30.35 37.02 -24.19
CA VAL A 716 -29.79 37.86 -25.26
C VAL A 716 -30.86 38.17 -26.31
N SER A 717 -31.21 39.44 -26.48
CA SER A 717 -32.10 39.89 -27.56
C SER A 717 -31.30 40.17 -28.82
N LEU A 718 -31.72 39.59 -29.93
CA LEU A 718 -31.04 39.69 -31.22
C LEU A 718 -31.90 40.42 -32.26
N SER A 719 -31.25 41.11 -33.20
CA SER A 719 -31.84 41.56 -34.46
C SER A 719 -31.05 40.99 -35.64
N LEU A 720 -31.75 40.62 -36.72
CA LEU A 720 -31.10 40.21 -37.97
C LEU A 720 -30.41 41.39 -38.65
N ILE A 721 -29.30 41.08 -39.32
CA ILE A 721 -28.60 42.02 -40.19
C ILE A 721 -28.93 41.63 -41.62
N GLY A 722 -29.36 42.62 -42.41
CA GLY A 722 -29.67 42.43 -43.81
C GLY A 722 -28.41 42.30 -44.67
N PRO A 723 -28.55 41.88 -45.93
CA PRO A 723 -27.42 41.78 -46.87
C PRO A 723 -26.69 43.11 -47.12
N ASP A 724 -27.29 44.24 -46.77
CA ASP A 724 -26.72 45.59 -46.88
C ASP A 724 -25.85 45.99 -45.66
N GLY A 725 -25.68 45.09 -44.68
CA GLY A 725 -24.89 45.34 -43.46
C GLY A 725 -25.61 46.15 -42.37
N GLU A 726 -26.84 46.58 -42.61
CA GLU A 726 -27.68 47.29 -41.64
C GLU A 726 -28.64 46.36 -40.88
N VAL A 727 -28.99 46.75 -39.66
CA VAL A 727 -29.93 46.00 -38.82
C VAL A 727 -31.34 46.13 -39.35
N ILE A 728 -31.99 44.98 -39.56
CA ILE A 728 -33.35 44.89 -40.05
C ILE A 728 -34.29 45.51 -39.02
N LYS A 729 -34.85 46.67 -39.36
CA LYS A 729 -35.80 47.37 -38.49
C LYS A 729 -37.10 46.58 -38.42
N GLY A 730 -37.43 46.13 -37.21
CA GLY A 730 -38.72 45.54 -36.92
C GLY A 730 -39.86 46.54 -37.09
N SER A 731 -41.06 46.05 -37.44
CA SER A 731 -42.26 46.88 -37.56
C SER A 731 -42.76 47.30 -36.17
N GLY A 732 -42.14 48.32 -35.58
CA GLY A 732 -42.55 48.92 -34.31
C GLY A 732 -43.49 50.10 -34.55
N GLY A 733 -44.79 49.93 -34.26
CA GLY A 733 -45.75 51.03 -34.17
C GLY A 733 -45.47 51.87 -32.93
N GLY A 734 -45.12 53.14 -33.13
CA GLY A 734 -44.97 54.12 -32.06
C GLY A 734 -46.17 55.06 -31.97
N SER A 735 -46.64 55.32 -30.75
CA SER A 735 -46.96 56.68 -30.28
C SER A 735 -47.41 56.67 -28.82
N ALA A 736 -46.81 57.53 -27.99
CA ALA A 736 -47.54 58.32 -27.00
C ALA A 736 -46.60 59.37 -26.39
N GLY A 737 -46.66 60.58 -26.94
CA GLY A 737 -46.24 61.80 -26.26
C GLY A 737 -47.28 62.18 -25.20
N GLY A 738 -46.80 62.71 -24.07
CA GLY A 738 -47.59 63.07 -22.90
C GLY A 738 -48.54 64.24 -23.12
N GLY A 739 -49.65 64.21 -22.38
CA GLY A 739 -50.65 65.27 -22.29
C GLY A 739 -51.52 65.08 -21.05
N ASP A 740 -51.33 66.01 -20.12
CA ASP A 740 -51.90 66.22 -18.78
C ASP A 740 -53.45 66.22 -18.68
N ARG A 741 -53.99 65.71 -17.54
CA ARG A 741 -55.06 66.32 -16.69
C ARG A 741 -55.74 65.34 -15.71
N GLY A 742 -55.50 65.56 -14.41
CA GLY A 742 -56.53 65.78 -13.36
C GLY A 742 -57.39 64.63 -12.79
N PRO A 743 -58.00 64.79 -11.58
CA PRO A 743 -58.08 63.72 -10.57
C PRO A 743 -59.48 63.33 -10.02
N ARG A 744 -59.49 62.22 -9.23
CA ARG A 744 -60.48 61.72 -8.22
C ARG A 744 -61.75 60.98 -8.73
N PRO A 745 -62.49 60.19 -7.90
CA PRO A 745 -62.26 59.73 -6.51
C PRO A 745 -62.63 58.25 -6.15
N GLU A 746 -62.33 57.92 -4.89
CA GLU A 746 -62.79 56.86 -3.96
C GLU A 746 -64.14 56.13 -4.15
N ARG A 747 -64.13 54.83 -3.80
CA ARG A 747 -64.96 54.10 -2.78
C ARG A 747 -64.90 52.60 -3.10
N GLY A 748 -64.42 51.72 -2.21
CA GLY A 748 -65.05 51.26 -0.97
C GLY A 748 -65.70 49.90 -1.26
N ASP A 749 -65.17 48.75 -0.84
CA ASP A 749 -65.08 48.16 0.50
C ASP A 749 -65.99 46.90 0.57
N ARG A 750 -65.54 45.88 1.31
CA ARG A 750 -66.24 44.62 1.73
C ARG A 750 -66.27 43.48 0.68
N ASN A 751 -66.01 42.21 1.02
CA ASN A 751 -66.19 41.53 2.30
C ASN A 751 -65.32 40.26 2.42
N ASP A 752 -65.03 39.92 3.68
CA ASP A 752 -64.36 38.76 4.23
C ASP A 752 -64.95 37.37 3.87
N ARG A 753 -64.04 36.38 3.67
CA ARG A 753 -63.88 35.02 4.31
C ARG A 753 -65.10 34.32 4.99
N PRO A 754 -65.07 33.00 5.36
CA PRO A 754 -64.22 31.84 4.97
C PRO A 754 -64.94 30.44 4.99
N ARG A 755 -64.14 29.35 4.87
CA ARG A 755 -64.23 28.00 5.53
C ARG A 755 -64.91 26.78 4.85
N SER A 756 -64.06 25.74 4.71
CA SER A 756 -64.18 24.28 4.96
C SER A 756 -65.45 23.49 4.56
N ASN A 757 -65.29 22.35 3.88
CA ASN A 757 -65.26 21.02 4.53
C ASN A 757 -65.21 19.86 3.51
N ASP A 758 -64.33 18.92 3.82
CA ASP A 758 -64.40 17.46 3.76
C ASP A 758 -65.74 16.74 3.45
N ARG A 759 -65.63 15.65 2.64
CA ARG A 759 -66.29 14.30 2.72
C ARG A 759 -66.99 13.75 1.46
N GLY A 760 -66.71 12.44 1.22
CA GLY A 760 -67.62 11.44 0.61
C GLY A 760 -67.26 11.03 -0.83
N ASP A 761 -66.66 9.88 -1.14
CA ASP A 761 -66.96 8.45 -0.92
C ASP A 761 -67.92 7.82 -1.98
N ARG A 762 -67.47 6.65 -2.48
CA ARG A 762 -68.19 5.49 -3.06
C ARG A 762 -68.55 5.32 -4.55
N ASN A 763 -68.25 4.08 -4.96
CA ASN A 763 -68.90 3.16 -5.90
C ASN A 763 -68.59 3.33 -7.40
N ASP A 764 -68.44 2.29 -8.23
CA ASP A 764 -68.62 0.84 -8.08
C ASP A 764 -67.88 0.10 -9.21
N ARG A 765 -67.49 -1.16 -8.97
CA ARG A 765 -67.03 -2.19 -9.95
C ARG A 765 -68.24 -2.65 -10.83
N PRO A 766 -68.27 -3.76 -11.64
CA PRO A 766 -67.29 -4.83 -11.92
C PRO A 766 -67.29 -5.44 -13.36
N ARG A 767 -66.33 -6.33 -13.65
CA ARG A 767 -66.47 -7.72 -14.19
C ARG A 767 -65.10 -8.16 -14.77
N SER A 768 -64.38 -9.18 -14.27
CA SER A 768 -64.70 -10.59 -13.96
C SER A 768 -64.32 -11.54 -15.12
N ASN A 769 -63.29 -12.35 -14.85
CA ASN A 769 -63.16 -13.80 -15.14
C ASN A 769 -63.14 -14.29 -16.62
N ASP A 770 -62.50 -15.39 -17.00
CA ASP A 770 -61.90 -16.51 -16.28
C ASP A 770 -61.11 -17.41 -17.27
N ARG A 771 -60.10 -18.11 -16.74
CA ARG A 771 -59.73 -19.54 -16.94
C ARG A 771 -59.19 -20.11 -18.27
N GLY A 772 -58.01 -20.73 -18.09
CA GLY A 772 -57.74 -22.16 -18.34
C GLY A 772 -57.14 -22.49 -19.72
N GLY A 773 -56.21 -23.43 -19.90
CA GLY A 773 -55.53 -24.40 -19.04
C GLY A 773 -54.71 -25.39 -19.91
N ARG A 774 -53.61 -25.90 -19.33
CA ARG A 774 -52.91 -27.22 -19.50
C ARG A 774 -52.64 -27.88 -20.88
N ASN A 775 -51.36 -28.30 -20.99
CA ASN A 775 -50.77 -29.57 -21.49
C ASN A 775 -50.93 -30.03 -22.96
N ASP A 776 -49.82 -30.23 -23.67
CA ASP A 776 -49.05 -31.49 -23.92
C ASP A 776 -48.07 -31.25 -25.10
N ARG A 777 -46.75 -31.44 -24.96
CA ARG A 777 -45.90 -32.64 -25.17
C ARG A 777 -45.64 -33.07 -26.64
N ASN A 778 -44.39 -33.51 -26.84
CA ASN A 778 -43.76 -34.28 -27.95
C ASN A 778 -43.09 -33.45 -29.08
N ASP A 779 -41.90 -33.75 -29.64
CA ASP A 779 -40.99 -34.94 -29.65
C ASP A 779 -39.56 -34.48 -30.09
N ARG A 780 -38.45 -34.77 -29.35
CA ARG A 780 -37.36 -35.79 -29.58
C ARG A 780 -36.32 -35.49 -30.70
N PRO A 781 -35.09 -36.10 -30.72
CA PRO A 781 -34.39 -36.91 -29.69
C PRO A 781 -32.88 -36.60 -29.49
N ARG A 782 -32.33 -37.17 -28.40
CA ARG A 782 -30.91 -37.50 -28.18
C ARG A 782 -30.59 -38.88 -28.80
N SER A 783 -29.36 -39.08 -29.29
CA SER A 783 -28.76 -40.42 -29.42
C SER A 783 -27.47 -40.50 -28.60
N ASN A 784 -27.31 -41.65 -27.97
CA ASN A 784 -26.14 -42.14 -27.24
C ASN A 784 -25.79 -43.43 -27.99
N ASP A 785 -24.52 -43.66 -28.32
CA ASP A 785 -24.06 -45.01 -28.68
C ASP A 785 -22.73 -45.31 -28.00
N ARG A 786 -22.65 -46.54 -27.47
CA ARG A 786 -21.58 -47.10 -26.64
C ARG A 786 -20.84 -48.21 -27.38
N GLY A 787 -19.50 -48.17 -27.30
CA GLY A 787 -18.59 -49.33 -27.10
C GLY A 787 -18.01 -50.02 -28.35
N PRO A 788 -17.00 -50.92 -28.21
CA PRO A 788 -16.40 -51.45 -26.97
C PRO A 788 -14.84 -51.51 -26.91
N ARG A 789 -14.37 -52.08 -25.78
CA ARG A 789 -13.01 -52.34 -25.26
C ARG A 789 -12.10 -53.25 -26.14
N ASN A 790 -10.76 -53.11 -26.02
CA ASN A 790 -9.88 -54.08 -25.32
C ASN A 790 -8.36 -53.81 -25.53
N ASP A 791 -7.64 -53.79 -24.40
CA ASP A 791 -6.39 -54.49 -24.03
C ASP A 791 -5.09 -54.48 -24.84
N ARG A 792 -4.01 -54.49 -24.02
CA ARG A 792 -2.59 -54.86 -24.23
C ARG A 792 -1.70 -53.72 -24.73
N GLY A 793 -0.57 -53.35 -24.11
CA GLY A 793 0.24 -53.99 -23.09
C GLY A 793 1.72 -53.96 -23.52
N GLY A 794 2.54 -53.20 -22.79
CA GLY A 794 3.92 -53.58 -22.42
C GLY A 794 5.08 -53.45 -23.42
N ARG A 795 6.18 -52.93 -22.85
CA ARG A 795 7.62 -53.08 -23.17
C ARG A 795 8.19 -52.17 -24.26
N ASN A 796 9.09 -51.24 -23.93
CA ASN A 796 10.47 -51.31 -23.40
C ASN A 796 11.52 -51.24 -24.51
N ASP A 797 12.50 -50.36 -24.24
CA ASP A 797 13.93 -50.49 -24.48
C ASP A 797 14.56 -50.00 -25.81
N ARG A 798 15.41 -48.97 -25.59
CA ARG A 798 16.80 -48.80 -26.06
C ARG A 798 17.06 -48.20 -27.44
N ASN A 799 17.73 -47.05 -27.45
CA ASN A 799 19.19 -47.05 -27.63
C ASN A 799 19.81 -45.67 -27.34
N ASP A 800 20.53 -45.61 -26.22
CA ASP A 800 21.68 -44.72 -26.04
C ASP A 800 22.86 -45.23 -26.86
N ARG A 801 23.64 -44.32 -27.45
CA ARG A 801 25.10 -44.50 -27.57
C ARG A 801 25.87 -43.19 -27.38
N PRO A 802 27.07 -43.26 -26.75
CA PRO A 802 27.83 -42.11 -26.24
C PRO A 802 29.06 -41.79 -27.11
N ARG A 803 29.72 -40.66 -26.81
CA ARG A 803 31.15 -40.30 -27.02
C ARG A 803 31.32 -38.80 -26.69
N SER A 804 32.40 -38.25 -26.17
CA SER A 804 33.63 -38.71 -25.52
C SER A 804 34.34 -37.41 -25.07
N ASN A 805 35.10 -37.47 -23.98
CA ASN A 805 36.01 -36.41 -23.53
C ASN A 805 36.97 -35.95 -24.64
N ASP A 806 37.31 -34.67 -24.64
CA ASP A 806 38.71 -34.23 -24.70
C ASP A 806 38.90 -32.89 -23.99
N ARG A 807 40.02 -32.82 -23.26
CA ARG A 807 40.54 -31.67 -22.53
C ARG A 807 41.31 -30.79 -23.51
N ASP A 808 41.23 -29.47 -23.36
CA ASP A 808 42.48 -28.69 -23.39
C ASP A 808 42.38 -27.37 -22.62
N SER A 809 43.46 -27.13 -21.89
CA SER A 809 43.75 -26.01 -21.00
C SER A 809 44.30 -24.79 -21.76
N ARG A 810 44.02 -23.56 -21.29
CA ARG A 810 44.99 -22.44 -21.28
C ARG A 810 44.52 -21.20 -20.49
N ASP A 811 45.40 -20.84 -19.56
CA ASP A 811 45.76 -19.56 -18.93
C ASP A 811 44.97 -18.26 -19.19
N GLY A 812 44.74 -17.55 -18.09
CA GLY A 812 44.06 -16.26 -18.04
C GLY A 812 44.92 -15.02 -18.28
N ARG A 813 44.24 -13.86 -18.13
CA ARG A 813 44.81 -12.57 -17.74
C ARG A 813 43.69 -11.56 -17.44
N ASN A 814 43.89 -10.83 -16.34
CA ASN A 814 43.14 -9.64 -15.90
C ASN A 814 43.16 -8.50 -16.93
N ALA A 815 42.02 -7.85 -17.16
CA ALA A 815 41.87 -6.42 -17.48
C ALA A 815 40.37 -6.01 -17.38
N PRO A 816 40.05 -4.71 -17.15
CA PRO A 816 38.83 -4.29 -16.45
C PRO A 816 37.59 -4.25 -17.36
N SER A 817 36.43 -4.43 -16.72
CA SER A 817 35.11 -4.42 -17.34
C SER A 817 34.66 -3.00 -17.71
N ASP A 818 34.82 -2.64 -18.98
CA ASP A 818 33.91 -1.71 -19.63
C ASP A 818 32.70 -2.51 -20.13
N ALA A 819 31.50 -1.95 -19.98
CA ALA A 819 30.25 -2.60 -20.36
C ALA A 819 30.29 -3.01 -21.84
N VAL A 820 30.27 -4.32 -22.09
CA VAL A 820 30.23 -4.87 -23.44
C VAL A 820 28.78 -4.93 -23.89
N SER A 821 28.34 -3.99 -24.71
CA SER A 821 27.13 -4.15 -25.51
C SER A 821 27.46 -5.12 -26.64
N VAL A 822 27.08 -6.39 -26.50
CA VAL A 822 27.15 -7.36 -27.61
C VAL A 822 25.77 -7.39 -28.25
N SER A 823 25.61 -6.85 -29.45
CA SER A 823 24.40 -7.12 -30.23
C SER A 823 24.53 -8.53 -30.81
N PHE A 824 23.48 -9.33 -30.65
CA PHE A 824 23.43 -10.69 -31.20
C PHE A 824 23.61 -10.68 -32.73
N GLU A 825 23.24 -9.57 -33.38
CA GLU A 825 23.38 -9.36 -34.82
C GLU A 825 24.86 -9.21 -35.23
N GLU A 826 25.70 -8.53 -34.45
CA GLU A 826 27.13 -8.40 -34.74
C GLU A 826 27.88 -9.72 -34.60
N GLU A 827 27.50 -10.54 -33.63
CA GLU A 827 28.11 -11.86 -33.44
C GLU A 827 27.63 -12.86 -34.48
N PHE A 828 26.33 -12.82 -34.81
CA PHE A 828 25.74 -13.63 -35.87
C PHE A 828 26.31 -13.28 -37.25
N ASP A 829 26.45 -12.00 -37.59
CA ASP A 829 27.03 -11.58 -38.88
C ASP A 829 28.53 -11.88 -38.96
N ARG A 830 29.25 -11.84 -37.84
CA ARG A 830 30.67 -12.23 -37.77
C ARG A 830 30.83 -13.73 -38.00
N ASP A 831 30.00 -14.55 -37.38
CA ASP A 831 30.03 -16.00 -37.55
C ASP A 831 29.54 -16.41 -38.95
N LEU A 832 28.52 -15.72 -39.50
CA LEU A 832 28.05 -15.95 -40.88
C LEU A 832 29.11 -15.60 -41.93
N ARG A 833 29.87 -14.51 -41.73
CA ARG A 833 31.00 -14.13 -42.62
C ARG A 833 32.16 -15.12 -42.53
N ASN A 834 32.42 -15.69 -41.35
CA ASN A 834 33.47 -16.67 -41.16
C ASN A 834 33.13 -18.02 -41.79
N ASP A 835 31.86 -18.42 -41.78
CA ASP A 835 31.41 -19.73 -42.29
C ASP A 835 31.09 -19.72 -43.80
N LEU A 836 30.62 -18.61 -44.37
CA LEU A 836 30.17 -18.54 -45.77
C LEU A 836 31.04 -17.69 -46.69
N GLY A 837 32.01 -16.93 -46.13
CA GLY A 837 32.78 -15.96 -46.89
C GLY A 837 31.93 -14.77 -47.37
N ASP A 838 32.61 -13.73 -47.86
CA ASP A 838 31.96 -12.51 -48.36
C ASP A 838 31.16 -12.82 -49.65
N LEU A 839 29.83 -12.86 -49.56
CA LEU A 839 28.94 -13.13 -50.68
C LEU A 839 28.48 -11.86 -51.43
N GLY A 840 29.02 -10.69 -51.08
CA GLY A 840 28.71 -9.41 -51.73
C GLY A 840 27.59 -8.63 -51.04
#